data_AF-A0A6C0EP85-F1
#
_entry.id   AF-A0A6C0EP85-F1
#
_cell.length_a   1.000
_cell.length_b   1.000
_cell.length_c   1.000
_cell.angle_alpha   90.00
_cell.angle_beta   90.00
_cell.angle_gamma   90.00
#
_symmetry.space_group_name_H-M   'P 1'
#
loop_
_entity.id
_entity.type
_entity.pdbx_description
1 polymer ?
#
loop_
_entity_poly.entity_id
_entity_poly.type
_entity_poly.pdbx_seq_one_letter_code
_entity_poly.pdbx_strand_id
1 'polypeptide(L)'
;MATSGFTLIYPNITGKEKNSFENILLIDSSVPNYQTFVDSVNDKTLPIVYSSSSTKNDLFFLLINNFTIIKRIAFCFVSEGSTPNVFLNNRPFFINNESIPYSENLKFILNIILRFKVTNIDYLECDSLNYSNWVNYYNILAKSTGVKIGASNNKTGNVKYGGDWVMESTDENIEPIYFTKSIETYSNLLDLANGSMVIATTDKGDVVFVEGLAELFSPNFLGGGNTTEYSNFDSVAINDMYRNKTPIYVSCSDEFSIILSKDTNDKYYLYGSGANKLNSDSYGVLGIDDTIVPYSNTFISGDISNNDLISSPSSKPLYVCTGKKFCVILADDGTIYGWGNSQALGNRGSTPIYKIAPVDTTGIAPGYKPIALSCGYNNMIVLAQNASGNRKIYGIGNNYNGQQGNNLGNYYQTVGSINTTFTEMVLSSMDASYVPIYVASGTSGYLGYDFTVIIAQGPTGDKQLYGVGSNIYGQLGNSTSGSSYTLTKIPLPVSKTPFSVSCGQNFTVVLMDDGTIYGTGYANYKSLGISTIPPSGNLSVLTPMVTTNVAQGILPIAITCAKTHTLVLYNNGHVYGTGNNDAELPGETDILKKMDIPDDSYVSKLMDANMYATISGSKLVGVYPGVQPTIVQVPTLPTPPSPPTPPILPTAPTTIITQPSCFPEKTPIMCDQGIIDIDKIDSDIHTINNKPILAVTKSIYELSNLVCIEKDALYKNVPSKNTLMTFEHKVFYKGEMLDAIELVGLNDKIYVKKSKVKFIYNVLLENYSKMVVNNLIVDTLHPESKIAKYYKKNGYKLDKDYQESMLKMARTYYKSVNKITK
;
A
#
# COMPACT_ATOMS: atom_id res chain seq x y z
N MET A 1 0.61 23.73 -0.25
CA MET A 1 1.50 24.01 -1.40
C MET A 1 1.31 22.90 -2.41
N ALA A 2 1.12 23.21 -3.71
CA ALA A 2 1.43 22.36 -4.88
C ALA A 2 0.61 22.78 -6.12
N THR A 3 1.29 23.01 -7.25
CA THR A 3 0.74 22.74 -8.60
C THR A 3 1.88 22.34 -9.54
N SER A 4 1.85 21.06 -9.95
CA SER A 4 2.43 20.46 -11.17
C SER A 4 3.82 20.93 -11.67
N GLY A 5 4.82 20.04 -11.52
CA GLY A 5 6.10 20.09 -12.25
C GLY A 5 7.28 19.69 -11.38
N PHE A 6 7.53 18.38 -11.19
CA PHE A 6 8.62 17.91 -10.34
C PHE A 6 9.98 18.01 -11.05
N THR A 7 10.66 19.14 -10.80
CA THR A 7 12.11 19.27 -10.93
C THR A 7 12.82 18.17 -10.14
N LEU A 8 13.95 17.68 -10.63
CA LEU A 8 14.83 16.79 -9.86
C LEU A 8 15.21 17.43 -8.52
N ILE A 9 15.16 16.64 -7.44
CA ILE A 9 15.53 17.10 -6.10
C ILE A 9 16.90 16.53 -5.77
N TYR A 10 17.87 17.40 -5.51
CA TYR A 10 19.26 17.06 -5.18
C TYR A 10 19.84 18.16 -4.29
N PRO A 11 20.88 17.88 -3.48
CA PRO A 11 21.48 18.88 -2.59
C PRO A 11 22.07 20.06 -3.36
N ASN A 12 22.20 21.22 -2.71
CA ASN A 12 22.79 22.40 -3.33
C ASN A 12 24.29 22.21 -3.58
N ILE A 13 24.65 21.90 -4.81
CA ILE A 13 26.03 21.70 -5.30
C ILE A 13 26.67 22.97 -5.88
N THR A 14 26.07 24.16 -5.68
CA THR A 14 26.60 25.42 -6.20
C THR A 14 28.00 25.70 -5.65
N GLY A 15 28.99 25.85 -6.53
CA GLY A 15 30.38 26.12 -6.15
C GLY A 15 31.22 24.87 -5.85
N LYS A 16 30.66 23.66 -5.94
CA LYS A 16 31.44 22.42 -5.96
C LYS A 16 32.21 22.29 -7.28
N GLU A 17 33.39 21.69 -7.23
CA GLU A 17 34.16 21.37 -8.45
C GLU A 17 33.55 20.19 -9.22
N LYS A 18 33.93 20.07 -10.50
CA LYS A 18 33.45 19.03 -11.40
C LYS A 18 34.05 17.67 -11.03
N ASN A 19 33.22 16.63 -10.95
CA ASN A 19 33.53 15.30 -10.37
C ASN A 19 33.85 15.36 -8.86
N SER A 20 33.24 16.27 -8.11
CA SER A 20 33.30 16.29 -6.65
C SER A 20 32.59 15.10 -5.97
N PHE A 21 31.86 14.29 -6.74
CA PHE A 21 31.28 13.01 -6.36
C PHE A 21 31.79 11.93 -7.33
N GLU A 22 32.02 10.71 -6.83
CA GLU A 22 32.39 9.54 -7.65
C GLU A 22 31.15 8.80 -8.16
N ASN A 23 30.09 8.75 -7.34
CA ASN A 23 28.91 7.91 -7.51
C ASN A 23 27.64 8.76 -7.59
N ILE A 24 26.58 8.18 -8.17
CA ILE A 24 25.23 8.77 -8.20
C ILE A 24 24.23 7.74 -7.69
N LEU A 25 23.28 8.20 -6.88
CA LEU A 25 22.14 7.42 -6.43
C LEU A 25 20.86 8.08 -6.96
N LEU A 26 20.27 7.50 -8.00
CA LEU A 26 19.00 7.93 -8.60
C LEU A 26 17.85 7.26 -7.84
N ILE A 27 17.00 8.06 -7.19
CA ILE A 27 15.95 7.55 -6.31
C ILE A 27 14.59 7.94 -6.88
N ASP A 28 13.69 6.98 -7.08
CA ASP A 28 12.32 7.29 -7.46
C ASP A 28 11.56 7.88 -6.26
N SER A 29 10.88 9.01 -6.49
CA SER A 29 10.01 9.68 -5.51
C SER A 29 8.85 8.81 -5.00
N SER A 30 8.54 7.70 -5.69
CA SER A 30 7.57 6.69 -5.25
C SER A 30 8.13 5.74 -4.17
N VAL A 31 9.46 5.67 -3.98
CA VAL A 31 10.08 4.86 -2.92
C VAL A 31 9.63 5.38 -1.54
N PRO A 32 9.02 4.53 -0.70
CA PRO A 32 8.64 4.91 0.66
C PRO A 32 9.85 5.44 1.44
N ASN A 33 9.67 6.56 2.14
CA ASN A 33 10.73 7.22 2.91
C ASN A 33 12.02 7.52 2.12
N TYR A 34 11.95 7.82 0.81
CA TYR A 34 13.13 8.08 -0.03
C TYR A 34 14.15 9.08 0.57
N GLN A 35 13.69 10.03 1.40
CA GLN A 35 14.54 11.00 2.09
C GLN A 35 15.63 10.31 2.93
N THR A 36 15.36 9.13 3.49
CA THR A 36 16.34 8.30 4.19
C THR A 36 17.56 7.95 3.32
N PHE A 37 17.35 7.60 2.05
CA PHE A 37 18.46 7.38 1.12
C PHE A 37 19.24 8.66 0.87
N VAL A 38 18.54 9.80 0.73
CA VAL A 38 19.16 11.12 0.53
C VAL A 38 20.02 11.53 1.73
N ASP A 39 19.58 11.22 2.96
CA ASP A 39 20.25 11.63 4.19
C ASP A 39 21.41 10.70 4.60
N SER A 40 21.44 9.47 4.09
CA SER A 40 22.42 8.43 4.47
C SER A 40 23.59 8.26 3.48
N VAL A 41 23.56 8.92 2.32
CA VAL A 41 24.66 8.86 1.34
C VAL A 41 26.00 9.26 1.95
N ASN A 42 27.07 8.64 1.45
CA ASN A 42 28.43 9.09 1.73
C ASN A 42 28.81 10.34 0.93
N ASP A 43 29.89 11.00 1.36
CA ASP A 43 30.44 12.22 0.78
C ASP A 43 30.85 12.08 -0.71
N LYS A 44 31.01 10.84 -1.19
CA LYS A 44 31.33 10.49 -2.58
C LYS A 44 30.11 10.26 -3.46
N THR A 45 28.90 10.25 -2.91
CA THR A 45 27.67 9.89 -3.62
C THR A 45 26.73 11.09 -3.73
N LEU A 46 26.29 11.42 -4.94
CA LEU A 46 25.27 12.44 -5.18
C LEU A 46 23.88 11.79 -5.24
N PRO A 47 22.99 12.02 -4.25
CA PRO A 47 21.60 11.59 -4.33
C PRO A 47 20.80 12.53 -5.24
N ILE A 48 19.99 11.95 -6.12
CA ILE A 48 19.10 12.70 -7.01
C ILE A 48 17.75 11.98 -7.00
N VAL A 49 16.74 12.62 -6.41
CA VAL A 49 15.36 12.13 -6.45
C VAL A 49 14.70 12.59 -7.74
N TYR A 50 14.10 11.65 -8.46
CA TYR A 50 13.34 11.90 -9.69
C TYR A 50 11.89 11.40 -9.54
N SER A 51 11.01 11.80 -10.44
CA SER A 51 9.70 11.19 -10.61
C SER A 51 9.52 10.75 -12.07
N SER A 52 8.51 9.93 -12.37
CA SER A 52 8.12 9.64 -13.75
C SER A 52 7.87 10.91 -14.58
N SER A 53 7.46 12.02 -13.95
CA SER A 53 7.24 13.32 -14.59
C SER A 53 8.51 14.15 -14.84
N SER A 54 9.64 13.78 -14.24
CA SER A 54 10.92 14.46 -14.43
C SER A 54 11.52 14.12 -15.81
N THR A 55 12.31 15.01 -16.40
CA THR A 55 12.74 14.83 -17.80
C THR A 55 14.15 14.27 -17.98
N LYS A 56 14.36 13.52 -19.07
CA LYS A 56 15.69 13.13 -19.58
C LYS A 56 16.64 14.34 -19.67
N ASN A 57 16.11 15.47 -20.14
CA ASN A 57 16.87 16.71 -20.30
C ASN A 57 17.37 17.24 -18.96
N ASP A 58 16.51 17.35 -17.94
CA ASP A 58 16.89 17.86 -16.62
C ASP A 58 18.02 17.04 -15.99
N LEU A 59 17.92 15.70 -16.05
CA LEU A 59 18.96 14.82 -15.55
C LEU A 59 20.25 14.99 -16.36
N PHE A 60 20.15 14.98 -17.69
CA PHE A 60 21.32 15.15 -18.53
C PHE A 60 22.03 16.50 -18.30
N PHE A 61 21.29 17.60 -18.12
CA PHE A 61 21.86 18.91 -17.78
C PHE A 61 22.57 18.91 -16.42
N LEU A 62 21.98 18.27 -15.40
CA LEU A 62 22.63 18.10 -14.11
C LEU A 62 23.95 17.34 -14.24
N LEU A 63 23.95 16.25 -15.02
CA LEU A 63 25.13 15.40 -15.22
C LEU A 63 26.25 16.10 -16.01
N ILE A 64 25.97 16.70 -17.19
CA ILE A 64 27.03 17.31 -18.01
C ILE A 64 27.72 18.51 -17.35
N ASN A 65 27.02 19.22 -16.46
CA ASN A 65 27.58 20.37 -15.75
C ASN A 65 28.52 19.90 -14.64
N ASN A 66 28.17 18.83 -13.92
CA ASN A 66 28.86 18.40 -12.70
C ASN A 66 29.80 17.20 -12.88
N PHE A 67 29.73 16.46 -13.98
CA PHE A 67 30.53 15.27 -14.23
C PHE A 67 31.19 15.27 -15.63
N THR A 68 32.38 14.69 -15.71
CA THR A 68 33.04 14.23 -16.95
C THR A 68 33.25 12.72 -16.93
N ILE A 69 33.36 12.13 -15.74
CA ILE A 69 33.38 10.69 -15.49
C ILE A 69 32.44 10.43 -14.31
N ILE A 70 31.65 9.36 -14.36
CA ILE A 70 30.87 8.84 -13.24
C ILE A 70 31.34 7.40 -13.04
N LYS A 71 31.68 6.99 -11.82
CA LYS A 71 32.18 5.64 -11.54
C LYS A 71 31.03 4.64 -11.42
N ARG A 72 30.02 5.00 -10.64
CA ARG A 72 28.86 4.17 -10.32
C ARG A 72 27.54 4.94 -10.38
N ILE A 73 26.50 4.29 -10.90
CA ILE A 73 25.12 4.81 -10.83
C ILE A 73 24.23 3.71 -10.25
N ALA A 74 23.62 3.97 -9.10
CA ALA A 74 22.55 3.15 -8.56
C ALA A 74 21.19 3.70 -9.00
N PHE A 75 20.28 2.81 -9.39
CA PHE A 75 18.85 3.10 -9.56
C PHE A 75 18.08 2.46 -8.40
N CYS A 76 17.41 3.27 -7.61
CA CYS A 76 16.60 2.89 -6.46
C CYS A 76 15.13 3.20 -6.78
N PHE A 77 14.34 2.16 -6.98
CA PHE A 77 12.91 2.26 -7.26
C PHE A 77 12.19 1.05 -6.65
N VAL A 78 10.87 1.00 -6.83
CA VAL A 78 10.00 -0.02 -6.22
C VAL A 78 9.74 -1.13 -7.25
N SER A 79 9.87 -2.41 -6.89
CA SER A 79 9.65 -3.47 -7.87
C SER A 79 8.17 -3.64 -8.25
N GLU A 80 7.92 -3.81 -9.55
CA GLU A 80 6.63 -4.28 -10.11
C GLU A 80 6.78 -5.69 -10.72
N GLY A 81 7.70 -6.49 -10.17
CA GLY A 81 8.01 -7.86 -10.60
C GLY A 81 8.52 -7.89 -12.05
N SER A 82 7.89 -8.71 -12.90
CA SER A 82 8.25 -8.80 -14.33
C SER A 82 7.82 -7.58 -15.16
N THR A 83 7.42 -6.46 -14.55
CA THR A 83 6.90 -5.28 -15.27
C THR A 83 7.96 -4.17 -15.25
N PRO A 84 8.39 -3.61 -16.40
CA PRO A 84 9.41 -2.58 -16.43
C PRO A 84 8.88 -1.25 -15.86
N ASN A 85 9.49 -0.82 -14.76
CA ASN A 85 9.13 0.39 -14.02
C ASN A 85 9.09 1.67 -14.87
N VAL A 86 8.17 2.58 -14.53
CA VAL A 86 8.04 3.89 -15.21
C VAL A 86 9.14 4.84 -14.76
N PHE A 87 9.98 5.24 -15.71
CA PHE A 87 11.11 6.16 -15.52
C PHE A 87 10.79 7.55 -16.13
N LEU A 88 11.83 8.35 -16.37
CA LEU A 88 11.76 9.72 -16.91
C LEU A 88 10.90 9.83 -18.18
N ASN A 89 10.36 11.03 -18.41
CA ASN A 89 9.41 11.35 -19.49
C ASN A 89 8.11 10.49 -19.45
N ASN A 90 7.77 9.88 -18.32
CA ASN A 90 6.65 8.97 -18.11
C ASN A 90 6.66 7.80 -19.12
N ARG A 91 7.84 7.20 -19.30
CA ARG A 91 8.11 6.04 -20.15
C ARG A 91 8.81 4.95 -19.34
N PRO A 92 8.58 3.65 -19.60
CA PRO A 92 9.25 2.59 -18.86
C PRO A 92 10.78 2.62 -19.10
N PHE A 93 11.57 1.99 -18.21
CA PHE A 93 13.00 1.79 -18.42
C PHE A 93 13.31 1.09 -19.76
N PHE A 94 12.53 0.05 -20.06
CA PHE A 94 12.58 -0.75 -21.29
C PHE A 94 11.19 -1.31 -21.62
N ILE A 95 11.04 -1.95 -22.78
CA ILE A 95 9.83 -2.71 -23.13
C ILE A 95 10.10 -4.21 -23.12
N ASN A 96 9.07 -5.03 -22.83
CA ASN A 96 9.22 -6.49 -22.83
C ASN A 96 9.67 -7.00 -24.20
N ASN A 97 10.66 -7.89 -24.22
CA ASN A 97 11.33 -8.39 -25.42
C ASN A 97 12.00 -7.29 -26.28
N GLU A 98 12.54 -6.27 -25.61
CA GLU A 98 13.35 -5.18 -26.17
C GLU A 98 14.34 -5.65 -27.25
N SER A 99 14.31 -4.99 -28.41
CA SER A 99 15.17 -5.28 -29.57
C SER A 99 15.50 -3.98 -30.33
N ILE A 100 16.49 -4.00 -31.21
CA ILE A 100 16.95 -2.80 -31.92
C ILE A 100 15.89 -2.39 -32.97
N PRO A 101 15.44 -1.11 -33.02
CA PRO A 101 15.91 0.04 -32.25
C PRO A 101 15.31 0.09 -30.83
N TYR A 102 16.18 0.19 -29.83
CA TYR A 102 15.82 0.21 -28.42
C TYR A 102 14.83 1.34 -28.03
N SER A 103 14.07 1.12 -26.96
CA SER A 103 13.21 2.11 -26.32
C SER A 103 13.95 3.38 -25.85
N GLU A 104 13.20 4.48 -25.72
CA GLU A 104 13.75 5.82 -25.48
C GLU A 104 14.60 5.97 -24.20
N ASN A 105 14.24 5.25 -23.13
CA ASN A 105 14.94 5.34 -21.85
C ASN A 105 16.13 4.39 -21.77
N LEU A 106 16.05 3.20 -22.35
CA LEU A 106 17.22 2.34 -22.57
C LEU A 106 18.28 3.05 -23.43
N LYS A 107 17.88 3.70 -24.54
CA LYS A 107 18.81 4.52 -25.34
C LYS A 107 19.46 5.63 -24.54
N PHE A 108 18.66 6.33 -23.74
CA PHE A 108 19.17 7.38 -22.86
C PHE A 108 20.20 6.85 -21.86
N ILE A 109 19.91 5.72 -21.19
CA ILE A 109 20.82 5.09 -20.22
C ILE A 109 22.11 4.60 -20.90
N LEU A 110 22.01 3.96 -22.08
CA LEU A 110 23.18 3.61 -22.92
C LEU A 110 24.04 4.83 -23.25
N ASN A 111 23.41 5.95 -23.62
CA ASN A 111 24.10 7.21 -23.89
C ASN A 111 24.77 7.77 -22.63
N ILE A 112 24.12 7.76 -21.45
CA ILE A 112 24.72 8.16 -20.17
C ILE A 112 25.96 7.31 -19.85
N ILE A 113 25.87 5.98 -19.96
CA ILE A 113 26.99 5.06 -19.69
C ILE A 113 28.20 5.41 -20.55
N LEU A 114 28.01 5.49 -21.87
CA LEU A 114 29.09 5.76 -22.82
C LEU A 114 29.64 7.19 -22.67
N ARG A 115 28.77 8.17 -22.42
CA ARG A 115 29.11 9.60 -22.29
C ARG A 115 30.00 9.88 -21.08
N PHE A 116 29.64 9.31 -19.93
CA PHE A 116 30.31 9.53 -18.65
C PHE A 116 31.23 8.37 -18.24
N LYS A 117 31.46 7.40 -19.14
CA LYS A 117 32.35 6.25 -18.93
C LYS A 117 32.01 5.46 -17.66
N VAL A 118 30.72 5.22 -17.44
CA VAL A 118 30.22 4.51 -16.26
C VAL A 118 30.74 3.08 -16.25
N THR A 119 31.42 2.68 -15.17
CA THR A 119 32.02 1.33 -15.07
C THR A 119 31.05 0.30 -14.47
N ASN A 120 30.14 0.75 -13.61
CA ASN A 120 29.21 -0.09 -12.86
C ASN A 120 27.84 0.61 -12.76
N ILE A 121 26.76 -0.13 -12.93
CA ILE A 121 25.38 0.27 -12.60
C ILE A 121 24.80 -0.76 -11.66
N ASP A 122 24.10 -0.32 -10.61
CA ASP A 122 23.35 -1.21 -9.71
C ASP A 122 21.86 -0.92 -9.78
N TYR A 123 21.06 -1.98 -9.79
CA TYR A 123 19.61 -1.94 -9.69
C TYR A 123 19.22 -2.38 -8.28
N LEU A 124 18.86 -1.41 -7.45
CA LEU A 124 18.40 -1.64 -6.08
C LEU A 124 16.94 -2.07 -6.14
N GLU A 125 16.73 -3.32 -6.55
CA GLU A 125 15.43 -3.95 -6.76
C GLU A 125 15.51 -5.45 -6.43
N CYS A 126 14.59 -5.93 -5.60
CA CYS A 126 14.47 -7.34 -5.25
C CYS A 126 14.08 -8.22 -6.45
N ASP A 127 14.57 -9.46 -6.48
CA ASP A 127 14.19 -10.54 -7.40
C ASP A 127 14.32 -10.27 -8.91
N SER A 128 14.87 -9.13 -9.34
CA SER A 128 14.96 -8.72 -10.75
C SER A 128 15.67 -9.74 -11.67
N LEU A 129 16.66 -10.48 -11.15
CA LEU A 129 17.34 -11.55 -11.87
C LEU A 129 16.45 -12.80 -12.14
N ASN A 130 15.35 -12.96 -11.41
CA ASN A 130 14.40 -14.06 -11.61
C ASN A 130 13.45 -13.81 -12.79
N TYR A 131 13.46 -12.60 -13.38
CA TYR A 131 12.59 -12.21 -14.49
C TYR A 131 13.36 -12.07 -15.82
N SER A 132 12.93 -12.84 -16.83
CA SER A 132 13.65 -12.97 -18.12
C SER A 132 13.75 -11.66 -18.92
N ASN A 133 12.80 -10.74 -18.75
CA ASN A 133 12.79 -9.44 -19.41
C ASN A 133 13.81 -8.46 -18.79
N TRP A 134 13.92 -8.42 -17.46
CA TRP A 134 14.99 -7.70 -16.75
C TRP A 134 16.36 -8.25 -17.10
N VAL A 135 16.53 -9.58 -17.10
CA VAL A 135 17.77 -10.24 -17.54
C VAL A 135 18.13 -9.88 -19.00
N ASN A 136 17.16 -9.77 -19.91
CA ASN A 136 17.41 -9.30 -21.28
C ASN A 136 17.88 -7.83 -21.31
N TYR A 137 17.23 -6.95 -20.55
CA TYR A 137 17.61 -5.54 -20.43
C TYR A 137 19.04 -5.36 -19.89
N TYR A 138 19.40 -6.05 -18.80
CA TYR A 138 20.76 -6.05 -18.26
C TYR A 138 21.79 -6.56 -19.26
N ASN A 139 21.46 -7.63 -20.00
CA ASN A 139 22.30 -8.16 -21.08
C ASN A 139 22.55 -7.12 -22.19
N ILE A 140 21.54 -6.33 -22.56
CA ILE A 140 21.69 -5.27 -23.58
C ILE A 140 22.65 -4.19 -23.07
N LEU A 141 22.48 -3.71 -21.84
CA LEU A 141 23.37 -2.70 -21.25
C LEU A 141 24.82 -3.20 -21.21
N ALA A 142 25.05 -4.37 -20.63
CA ALA A 142 26.39 -4.95 -20.46
C ALA A 142 27.08 -5.21 -21.82
N LYS A 143 26.39 -5.84 -22.78
CA LYS A 143 26.97 -6.15 -24.10
C LYS A 143 27.20 -4.91 -24.96
N SER A 144 26.35 -3.88 -24.86
CA SER A 144 26.46 -2.68 -25.69
C SER A 144 27.49 -1.67 -25.19
N THR A 145 27.93 -1.77 -23.93
CA THR A 145 28.77 -0.73 -23.28
C THR A 145 29.97 -1.26 -22.50
N GLY A 146 29.97 -2.53 -22.10
CA GLY A 146 30.96 -3.10 -21.19
C GLY A 146 30.75 -2.77 -19.70
N VAL A 147 29.64 -2.10 -19.34
CA VAL A 147 29.31 -1.81 -17.94
C VAL A 147 29.04 -3.09 -17.16
N LYS A 148 29.48 -3.14 -15.89
CA LYS A 148 29.07 -4.18 -14.95
C LYS A 148 27.67 -3.85 -14.40
N ILE A 149 26.78 -4.84 -14.34
CA ILE A 149 25.43 -4.69 -13.79
C ILE A 149 25.36 -5.42 -12.45
N GLY A 150 25.20 -4.67 -11.36
CA GLY A 150 24.70 -5.16 -10.08
C GLY A 150 23.18 -5.27 -10.13
N ALA A 151 22.64 -6.45 -9.82
CA ALA A 151 21.23 -6.77 -9.72
C ALA A 151 21.09 -7.98 -8.80
N SER A 152 19.90 -8.18 -8.25
CA SER A 152 19.65 -9.20 -7.22
C SER A 152 18.65 -10.28 -7.64
N ASN A 153 18.81 -11.48 -7.10
CA ASN A 153 17.89 -12.61 -7.24
C ASN A 153 17.12 -12.95 -5.94
N ASN A 154 17.27 -12.10 -4.92
CA ASN A 154 16.66 -12.20 -3.61
C ASN A 154 16.16 -10.81 -3.16
N LYS A 155 16.12 -10.54 -1.85
CA LYS A 155 15.83 -9.21 -1.32
C LYS A 155 17.08 -8.33 -1.29
N THR A 156 17.04 -7.19 -1.97
CA THR A 156 18.06 -6.14 -1.78
C THR A 156 17.69 -5.21 -0.63
N GLY A 157 18.68 -4.79 0.15
CA GLY A 157 18.56 -3.67 1.09
C GLY A 157 18.66 -4.07 2.56
N ASN A 158 17.73 -3.57 3.38
CA ASN A 158 17.79 -3.63 4.83
C ASN A 158 17.93 -5.08 5.37
N VAL A 159 18.98 -5.30 6.16
CA VAL A 159 19.38 -6.62 6.67
C VAL A 159 18.33 -7.25 7.59
N LYS A 160 17.56 -6.40 8.29
CA LYS A 160 16.43 -6.79 9.12
C LYS A 160 15.28 -7.43 8.32
N TYR A 161 15.26 -7.31 7.00
CA TYR A 161 14.16 -7.79 6.15
C TYR A 161 14.52 -9.04 5.34
N GLY A 162 15.68 -9.63 5.63
CA GLY A 162 16.28 -10.68 4.82
C GLY A 162 17.01 -10.15 3.59
N GLY A 163 17.29 -8.84 3.51
CA GLY A 163 18.27 -8.32 2.57
C GLY A 163 19.70 -8.42 3.10
N ASP A 164 20.68 -8.11 2.27
CA ASP A 164 22.10 -8.17 2.64
C ASP A 164 22.96 -7.07 1.98
N TRP A 165 22.34 -6.21 1.16
CA TRP A 165 23.00 -5.24 0.27
C TRP A 165 23.98 -5.85 -0.75
N VAL A 166 23.97 -7.17 -0.96
CA VAL A 166 24.79 -7.84 -1.95
C VAL A 166 24.05 -7.88 -3.29
N MET A 167 24.77 -7.56 -4.36
CA MET A 167 24.27 -7.75 -5.73
C MET A 167 24.77 -9.10 -6.26
N GLU A 168 23.93 -10.14 -6.32
CA GLU A 168 24.36 -11.50 -6.72
C GLU A 168 25.03 -11.55 -8.11
N SER A 169 24.65 -10.68 -9.03
CA SER A 169 25.28 -10.63 -10.36
C SER A 169 26.73 -10.12 -10.35
N THR A 170 27.19 -9.50 -9.25
CA THR A 170 28.55 -8.96 -9.09
C THR A 170 29.30 -9.46 -7.86
N ASP A 171 28.63 -10.17 -6.94
CA ASP A 171 29.17 -10.62 -5.64
C ASP A 171 29.79 -9.45 -4.85
N GLU A 172 29.07 -8.33 -4.80
CA GLU A 172 29.56 -7.06 -4.25
C GLU A 172 28.51 -6.44 -3.31
N ASN A 173 28.89 -6.19 -2.06
CA ASN A 173 28.08 -5.43 -1.11
C ASN A 173 28.13 -3.93 -1.48
N ILE A 174 26.99 -3.37 -1.86
CA ILE A 174 26.87 -1.98 -2.31
C ILE A 174 26.65 -0.97 -1.17
N GLU A 175 26.36 -1.40 0.06
CA GLU A 175 26.13 -0.49 1.20
C GLU A 175 27.31 0.47 1.43
N PRO A 176 28.57 0.02 1.62
CA PRO A 176 29.70 0.92 1.87
C PRO A 176 30.09 1.75 0.63
N ILE A 177 29.54 1.44 -0.55
CA ILE A 177 29.82 2.17 -1.79
C ILE A 177 28.99 3.45 -1.84
N TYR A 178 27.74 3.40 -1.39
CA TYR A 178 26.81 4.52 -1.48
C TYR A 178 26.55 5.24 -0.16
N PHE A 179 26.67 4.57 0.99
CA PHE A 179 26.19 5.07 2.28
C PHE A 179 27.30 5.19 3.34
N THR A 180 27.02 5.92 4.43
CA THR A 180 27.97 6.19 5.53
C THR A 180 28.06 5.10 6.60
N LYS A 181 27.34 3.98 6.40
CA LYS A 181 26.91 2.95 7.38
C LYS A 181 25.70 3.37 8.22
N SER A 182 24.96 2.36 8.68
CA SER A 182 23.67 2.41 9.39
C SER A 182 22.39 2.39 8.53
N ILE A 183 22.47 2.46 7.18
CA ILE A 183 21.25 2.36 6.34
C ILE A 183 20.57 0.99 6.47
N GLU A 184 21.34 -0.06 6.77
CA GLU A 184 20.89 -1.41 7.14
C GLU A 184 19.81 -1.50 8.24
N THR A 185 19.53 -0.41 8.98
CA THR A 185 18.52 -0.39 10.05
C THR A 185 17.21 0.32 9.72
N TYR A 186 17.14 1.06 8.59
CA TYR A 186 16.03 1.98 8.32
C TYR A 186 14.81 1.33 7.68
N SER A 187 13.62 1.65 8.20
CA SER A 187 12.40 0.96 7.82
C SER A 187 11.81 1.37 6.45
N ASN A 188 11.22 0.40 5.74
CA ASN A 188 10.55 0.51 4.44
C ASN A 188 11.49 0.67 3.22
N LEU A 189 12.70 0.12 3.31
CA LEU A 189 13.67 0.16 2.23
C LEU A 189 13.45 -0.98 1.20
N LEU A 190 13.14 -0.61 -0.04
CA LEU A 190 13.11 -1.45 -1.27
C LEU A 190 12.07 -2.58 -1.39
N ASP A 191 11.39 -2.97 -0.31
CA ASP A 191 10.31 -3.98 -0.37
C ASP A 191 8.93 -3.30 -0.50
N LEU A 192 8.33 -3.29 -1.70
CA LEU A 192 6.87 -3.38 -1.79
C LEU A 192 6.52 -4.87 -1.74
N ALA A 193 6.07 -5.31 -0.57
CA ALA A 193 5.61 -6.67 -0.38
C ALA A 193 4.35 -6.91 -1.24
N ASN A 194 4.52 -7.51 -2.42
CA ASN A 194 3.42 -8.11 -3.16
C ASN A 194 2.78 -9.20 -2.28
N GLY A 195 1.51 -8.98 -1.91
CA GLY A 195 0.71 -9.87 -1.08
C GLY A 195 1.08 -9.87 0.40
N SER A 196 0.35 -9.09 1.20
CA SER A 196 -0.54 -9.58 2.29
C SER A 196 -0.98 -8.43 3.21
N MET A 197 -2.19 -8.51 3.76
CA MET A 197 -2.79 -7.45 4.58
C MET A 197 -2.39 -7.56 6.05
N VAL A 198 -2.06 -6.41 6.65
CA VAL A 198 -1.63 -6.24 8.05
C VAL A 198 -2.35 -5.02 8.65
N ILE A 199 -2.88 -5.12 9.87
CA ILE A 199 -3.58 -4.02 10.54
C ILE A 199 -3.11 -3.84 11.99
N ALA A 200 -2.53 -2.67 12.29
CA ALA A 200 -2.26 -2.12 13.62
C ALA A 200 -2.06 -0.59 13.54
N THR A 201 -2.44 0.16 14.59
CA THR A 201 -2.34 1.63 14.71
C THR A 201 -2.42 2.06 16.18
N THR A 202 -1.94 3.19 16.70
CA THR A 202 -0.91 4.21 16.32
C THR A 202 -0.46 4.95 17.60
N ASP A 203 0.55 5.82 17.50
CA ASP A 203 1.33 6.62 18.47
C ASP A 203 0.60 7.36 19.63
N LYS A 204 -0.69 7.14 19.87
CA LYS A 204 -1.50 7.79 20.92
C LYS A 204 -2.20 6.85 21.92
N GLY A 205 -2.10 5.53 21.73
CA GLY A 205 -2.58 4.55 22.72
C GLY A 205 -4.09 4.23 22.69
N ASP A 206 -4.75 4.40 21.55
CA ASP A 206 -6.15 3.97 21.35
C ASP A 206 -6.19 2.46 20.95
N VAL A 207 -6.67 1.59 21.84
CA VAL A 207 -6.54 0.11 21.72
C VAL A 207 -7.42 -0.53 20.65
N VAL A 208 -6.85 -1.49 19.92
CA VAL A 208 -7.53 -2.39 18.95
C VAL A 208 -7.81 -3.77 19.58
N PHE A 209 -8.99 -4.35 19.40
CA PHE A 209 -9.26 -5.78 19.63
C PHE A 209 -9.57 -6.45 18.27
N VAL A 210 -9.81 -7.76 18.23
CA VAL A 210 -10.48 -8.47 17.11
C VAL A 210 -11.21 -9.68 17.66
N GLU A 211 -12.41 -9.95 17.15
CA GLU A 211 -13.11 -11.23 17.29
C GLU A 211 -13.73 -11.65 15.96
N GLY A 212 -13.75 -12.95 15.67
CA GLY A 212 -14.43 -13.53 14.52
C GLY A 212 -13.59 -14.50 13.67
N LEU A 213 -14.30 -15.43 13.03
CA LEU A 213 -13.77 -16.55 12.25
C LEU A 213 -13.36 -16.12 10.83
N ALA A 214 -12.45 -16.80 10.14
CA ALA A 214 -12.36 -16.67 8.68
C ALA A 214 -11.83 -17.91 7.96
N GLU A 215 -12.28 -18.06 6.71
CA GLU A 215 -11.59 -18.81 5.65
C GLU A 215 -11.15 -17.81 4.57
N LEU A 216 -9.86 -17.83 4.20
CA LEU A 216 -9.38 -17.22 2.96
C LEU A 216 -8.63 -18.28 2.15
N PHE A 217 -9.27 -18.70 1.05
CA PHE A 217 -8.76 -19.47 -0.09
C PHE A 217 -8.26 -20.92 0.14
N SER A 218 -9.05 -21.88 -0.36
CA SER A 218 -8.57 -23.17 -0.89
C SER A 218 -8.90 -23.23 -2.39
N PRO A 219 -7.95 -23.53 -3.31
CA PRO A 219 -8.22 -23.49 -4.75
C PRO A 219 -9.08 -24.63 -5.32
N ASN A 220 -9.35 -25.71 -4.56
CA ASN A 220 -9.71 -27.01 -5.14
C ASN A 220 -10.91 -27.71 -4.50
N PHE A 221 -12.04 -27.01 -4.34
CA PHE A 221 -13.33 -27.68 -4.05
C PHE A 221 -14.51 -27.12 -4.85
N LEU A 222 -14.54 -27.43 -6.15
CA LEU A 222 -15.67 -27.99 -6.90
C LEU A 222 -15.20 -28.27 -8.34
N GLY A 223 -15.53 -29.43 -8.88
CA GLY A 223 -14.87 -29.93 -10.11
C GLY A 223 -15.28 -29.19 -11.39
N GLY A 224 -14.29 -28.96 -12.27
CA GLY A 224 -14.51 -28.74 -13.70
C GLY A 224 -14.90 -27.33 -14.15
N GLY A 225 -13.96 -26.37 -14.06
CA GLY A 225 -14.12 -25.06 -14.72
C GLY A 225 -12.83 -24.24 -14.74
N ASN A 226 -12.34 -23.87 -15.93
CA ASN A 226 -11.26 -22.88 -16.08
C ASN A 226 -11.81 -21.47 -15.83
N THR A 227 -11.53 -20.85 -14.68
CA THR A 227 -11.63 -19.38 -14.52
C THR A 227 -10.51 -18.83 -13.63
N THR A 228 -9.64 -18.01 -14.23
CA THR A 228 -8.47 -17.37 -13.62
C THR A 228 -8.81 -16.02 -12.97
N GLU A 229 -9.88 -15.94 -12.18
CA GLU A 229 -10.38 -14.67 -11.62
C GLU A 229 -10.76 -14.78 -10.13
N TYR A 230 -9.77 -14.77 -9.22
CA TYR A 230 -10.06 -14.60 -7.78
C TYR A 230 -9.05 -13.68 -7.06
N SER A 231 -9.61 -12.81 -6.22
CA SER A 231 -9.00 -12.06 -5.12
C SER A 231 -7.70 -11.26 -5.36
N ASN A 232 -7.83 -10.12 -6.05
CA ASN A 232 -7.01 -8.95 -5.74
C ASN A 232 -7.81 -8.01 -4.82
N PHE A 233 -7.24 -7.64 -3.67
CA PHE A 233 -7.64 -6.41 -2.98
C PHE A 233 -7.36 -5.24 -3.93
N ASP A 234 -8.32 -4.35 -4.13
CA ASP A 234 -8.14 -3.22 -5.05
C ASP A 234 -6.99 -2.33 -4.55
N SER A 235 -5.94 -2.22 -5.37
CA SER A 235 -4.70 -1.54 -4.98
C SER A 235 -4.95 -0.06 -4.67
N VAL A 236 -6.01 0.53 -5.23
CA VAL A 236 -6.45 1.90 -4.94
C VAL A 236 -6.88 2.07 -3.48
N ALA A 237 -7.64 1.11 -2.94
CA ALA A 237 -8.19 1.22 -1.59
C ALA A 237 -7.17 0.87 -0.50
N ILE A 238 -6.27 -0.08 -0.78
CA ILE A 238 -5.06 -0.29 0.03
C ILE A 238 -4.24 1.01 0.07
N ASN A 239 -4.00 1.64 -1.08
CA ASN A 239 -3.26 2.90 -1.13
C ASN A 239 -3.97 4.05 -0.38
N ASP A 240 -5.29 4.17 -0.44
CA ASP A 240 -6.03 5.18 0.34
C ASP A 240 -5.93 4.93 1.86
N MET A 241 -6.11 3.66 2.27
CA MET A 241 -6.06 3.23 3.67
C MET A 241 -4.67 3.49 4.29
N TYR A 242 -3.59 3.06 3.63
CA TYR A 242 -2.23 3.19 4.20
C TYR A 242 -1.56 4.55 3.98
N ARG A 243 -2.01 5.39 3.03
CA ARG A 243 -1.38 6.72 2.81
C ARG A 243 -1.96 7.84 3.68
N ASN A 244 -3.26 7.78 3.99
CA ASN A 244 -3.98 8.92 4.59
C ASN A 244 -4.80 8.58 5.84
N LYS A 245 -4.93 7.29 6.18
CA LYS A 245 -5.83 6.79 7.22
C LYS A 245 -5.14 5.74 8.08
N THR A 246 -5.85 5.29 9.10
CA THR A 246 -5.29 4.61 10.26
C THR A 246 -6.27 3.50 10.66
N PRO A 247 -6.04 2.23 10.25
CA PRO A 247 -6.86 1.05 10.61
C PRO A 247 -6.96 0.74 12.12
N ILE A 248 -8.02 1.21 12.77
CA ILE A 248 -8.26 1.05 14.22
C ILE A 248 -8.94 -0.26 14.62
N TYR A 249 -9.52 -1.04 13.70
CA TYR A 249 -10.10 -2.34 14.05
C TYR A 249 -10.28 -3.26 12.85
N VAL A 250 -10.19 -4.57 13.08
CA VAL A 250 -10.52 -5.63 12.10
C VAL A 250 -11.56 -6.55 12.68
N SER A 251 -12.50 -7.04 11.88
CA SER A 251 -13.28 -8.21 12.26
C SER A 251 -13.57 -9.05 11.03
N CYS A 252 -13.48 -10.36 11.20
CA CYS A 252 -13.51 -11.32 10.11
C CYS A 252 -14.65 -12.33 10.34
N SER A 253 -15.30 -12.75 9.25
CA SER A 253 -16.28 -13.83 9.21
C SER A 253 -15.85 -14.90 8.20
N ASP A 254 -16.52 -16.06 8.21
CA ASP A 254 -16.34 -17.15 7.23
C ASP A 254 -16.36 -16.65 5.76
N GLU A 255 -17.12 -15.58 5.48
CA GLU A 255 -17.47 -15.15 4.12
C GLU A 255 -17.01 -13.71 3.80
N PHE A 256 -16.60 -12.91 4.78
CA PHE A 256 -16.18 -11.51 4.57
C PHE A 256 -15.24 -10.98 5.67
N SER A 257 -14.71 -9.78 5.51
CA SER A 257 -13.95 -9.06 6.54
C SER A 257 -14.24 -7.56 6.48
N ILE A 258 -14.29 -6.92 7.65
CA ILE A 258 -14.56 -5.50 7.84
C ILE A 258 -13.36 -4.86 8.56
N ILE A 259 -12.96 -3.69 8.09
CA ILE A 259 -11.88 -2.88 8.65
C ILE A 259 -12.45 -1.50 8.99
N LEU A 260 -12.34 -1.10 10.24
CA LEU A 260 -12.62 0.25 10.69
C LEU A 260 -11.31 1.04 10.70
N SER A 261 -11.29 2.23 10.11
CA SER A 261 -10.14 3.15 10.08
C SER A 261 -10.54 4.56 10.50
N LYS A 262 -9.59 5.37 10.96
CA LYS A 262 -9.76 6.82 11.14
C LYS A 262 -8.81 7.63 10.26
N ASP A 263 -9.14 8.88 9.94
CA ASP A 263 -8.20 9.85 9.37
C ASP A 263 -7.56 10.73 10.47
N THR A 264 -6.74 11.70 10.07
CA THR A 264 -6.10 12.66 10.98
C THR A 264 -7.05 13.68 11.62
N ASN A 265 -8.33 13.69 11.24
CA ASN A 265 -9.38 14.58 11.72
C ASN A 265 -10.42 13.86 12.60
N ASP A 266 -10.12 12.66 13.10
CA ASP A 266 -11.06 11.78 13.81
C ASP A 266 -12.32 11.42 12.98
N LYS A 267 -12.24 11.44 11.63
CA LYS A 267 -13.31 10.86 10.78
C LYS A 267 -13.09 9.36 10.61
N TYR A 268 -14.18 8.60 10.67
CA TYR A 268 -14.14 7.14 10.60
C TYR A 268 -14.60 6.62 9.24
N TYR A 269 -14.01 5.50 8.83
CA TYR A 269 -14.18 4.85 7.54
C TYR A 269 -14.31 3.35 7.74
N LEU A 270 -15.27 2.73 7.04
CA LEU A 270 -15.37 1.28 6.93
C LEU A 270 -14.90 0.84 5.55
N TYR A 271 -14.20 -0.28 5.54
CA TYR A 271 -13.81 -1.01 4.34
C TYR A 271 -14.26 -2.46 4.49
N GLY A 272 -14.83 -3.04 3.44
CA GLY A 272 -15.28 -4.43 3.43
C GLY A 272 -14.73 -5.21 2.23
N SER A 273 -14.53 -6.51 2.41
CA SER A 273 -14.14 -7.46 1.36
C SER A 273 -14.84 -8.79 1.62
N GLY A 274 -15.26 -9.51 0.57
CA GLY A 274 -16.08 -10.73 0.71
C GLY A 274 -15.88 -11.76 -0.39
N ALA A 275 -16.10 -13.03 -0.05
CA ALA A 275 -16.05 -14.15 -0.97
C ALA A 275 -17.45 -14.47 -1.54
N ASN A 276 -17.51 -14.73 -2.85
CA ASN A 276 -18.66 -15.25 -3.61
C ASN A 276 -19.97 -14.43 -3.62
N LYS A 277 -20.18 -13.76 -4.76
CA LYS A 277 -21.30 -12.88 -5.17
C LYS A 277 -22.73 -13.44 -5.03
N LEU A 278 -22.92 -14.71 -4.68
CA LEU A 278 -24.24 -15.38 -4.67
C LEU A 278 -24.80 -15.67 -3.27
N ASN A 279 -24.04 -15.49 -2.19
CA ASN A 279 -24.48 -15.86 -0.83
C ASN A 279 -24.10 -14.88 0.29
N SER A 280 -23.01 -14.11 0.15
CA SER A 280 -22.52 -13.22 1.21
C SER A 280 -23.24 -11.87 1.20
N ASP A 281 -23.36 -11.24 0.02
CA ASP A 281 -23.99 -9.91 -0.10
C ASP A 281 -25.53 -9.94 -0.20
N SER A 282 -26.16 -11.13 -0.19
CA SER A 282 -27.63 -11.26 -0.12
C SER A 282 -28.25 -10.71 1.18
N TYR A 283 -27.41 -10.36 2.16
CA TYR A 283 -27.78 -9.71 3.41
C TYR A 283 -27.28 -8.26 3.51
N GLY A 284 -26.58 -7.72 2.50
CA GLY A 284 -26.02 -6.35 2.54
C GLY A 284 -24.93 -6.16 3.60
N VAL A 285 -24.13 -7.20 3.88
CA VAL A 285 -23.11 -7.20 4.96
C VAL A 285 -21.99 -6.18 4.76
N LEU A 286 -21.83 -5.65 3.55
CA LEU A 286 -20.91 -4.55 3.25
C LEU A 286 -21.51 -3.17 3.60
N GLY A 287 -22.84 -3.03 3.67
CA GLY A 287 -23.54 -1.85 4.20
C GLY A 287 -23.83 -0.72 3.19
N ILE A 288 -24.01 -1.03 1.91
CA ILE A 288 -24.25 -0.05 0.82
C ILE A 288 -25.54 -0.39 0.03
N ASP A 289 -26.10 0.63 -0.63
CA ASP A 289 -27.35 0.63 -1.39
C ASP A 289 -27.40 -0.37 -2.57
N ASP A 290 -28.54 -1.05 -2.73
CA ASP A 290 -28.79 -2.15 -3.69
C ASP A 290 -28.71 -1.73 -5.18
N THR A 291 -28.51 -0.44 -5.48
CA THR A 291 -28.66 0.12 -6.83
C THR A 291 -27.38 0.10 -7.67
N ILE A 292 -26.22 -0.10 -7.06
CA ILE A 292 -24.94 -0.21 -7.76
C ILE A 292 -24.50 -1.67 -7.75
N VAL A 293 -24.65 -2.36 -8.88
CA VAL A 293 -24.19 -3.75 -9.07
C VAL A 293 -22.85 -3.74 -9.82
N PRO A 294 -21.70 -3.71 -9.14
CA PRO A 294 -20.44 -3.82 -9.84
C PRO A 294 -20.16 -5.28 -10.22
N TYR A 295 -19.55 -5.46 -11.40
CA TYR A 295 -19.16 -6.76 -11.93
C TYR A 295 -17.67 -7.01 -11.75
N SER A 296 -17.17 -6.95 -10.50
CA SER A 296 -15.82 -7.35 -10.09
C SER A 296 -15.67 -7.30 -8.55
N ASN A 297 -14.49 -7.63 -8.02
CA ASN A 297 -14.14 -7.51 -6.60
C ASN A 297 -14.07 -6.02 -6.20
N THR A 298 -15.21 -5.41 -5.92
CA THR A 298 -15.30 -3.97 -5.72
C THR A 298 -15.12 -3.60 -4.26
N PHE A 299 -14.03 -2.89 -3.99
CA PHE A 299 -13.85 -2.19 -2.73
C PHE A 299 -14.89 -1.09 -2.58
N ILE A 300 -15.48 -0.98 -1.39
CA ILE A 300 -16.38 0.12 -1.08
C ILE A 300 -15.91 0.78 0.22
N SER A 301 -15.58 2.07 0.12
CA SER A 301 -15.16 2.92 1.22
C SER A 301 -16.22 3.99 1.46
N GLY A 302 -16.80 4.04 2.66
CA GLY A 302 -17.77 5.06 3.05
C GLY A 302 -17.22 5.99 4.13
N ASP A 303 -17.42 7.31 3.98
CA ASP A 303 -17.26 8.25 5.10
C ASP A 303 -18.46 8.06 6.04
N ILE A 304 -18.22 7.47 7.22
CA ILE A 304 -19.23 7.23 8.27
C ILE A 304 -19.84 8.57 8.74
N SER A 305 -19.13 9.69 8.54
CA SER A 305 -19.58 11.03 8.91
C SER A 305 -20.31 11.82 7.79
N ASN A 306 -20.39 11.31 6.55
CA ASN A 306 -21.03 12.05 5.42
C ASN A 306 -21.94 11.23 4.48
N ASN A 307 -22.11 9.92 4.65
CA ASN A 307 -23.01 9.13 3.79
C ASN A 307 -24.48 9.16 4.25
N ASP A 308 -25.42 9.16 3.30
CA ASP A 308 -26.88 8.91 3.46
C ASP A 308 -27.23 7.46 3.93
N LEU A 309 -26.28 6.81 4.60
CA LEU A 309 -26.33 5.41 5.05
C LEU A 309 -26.36 5.28 6.58
N ILE A 310 -26.20 6.38 7.33
CA ILE A 310 -26.24 6.37 8.80
C ILE A 310 -27.04 7.57 9.32
N SER A 311 -27.90 7.33 10.31
CA SER A 311 -28.39 8.40 11.19
C SER A 311 -27.27 8.81 12.14
N SER A 312 -26.44 9.76 11.67
CA SER A 312 -25.31 10.42 12.37
C SER A 312 -24.97 9.87 13.76
N PRO A 313 -23.89 9.07 13.91
CA PRO A 313 -23.33 8.81 15.22
C PRO A 313 -22.80 10.13 15.77
N SER A 314 -23.42 10.64 16.83
CA SER A 314 -22.85 11.71 17.67
C SER A 314 -21.63 11.25 18.49
N SER A 315 -21.18 10.03 18.26
CA SER A 315 -20.49 9.15 19.20
C SER A 315 -19.39 8.39 18.45
N LYS A 316 -18.20 8.24 19.03
CA LYS A 316 -17.03 7.68 18.35
C LYS A 316 -17.12 6.15 18.31
N PRO A 317 -16.96 5.47 17.16
CA PRO A 317 -16.91 4.02 17.12
C PRO A 317 -15.63 3.52 17.81
N LEU A 318 -15.78 2.61 18.79
CA LEU A 318 -14.67 1.98 19.50
C LEU A 318 -14.16 0.75 18.74
N TYR A 319 -15.07 -0.08 18.24
CA TYR A 319 -14.70 -1.31 17.54
C TYR A 319 -15.84 -1.92 16.71
N VAL A 320 -15.49 -2.83 15.80
CA VAL A 320 -16.42 -3.62 14.96
C VAL A 320 -16.38 -5.10 15.34
N CYS A 321 -17.47 -5.82 15.11
CA CYS A 321 -17.55 -7.27 15.33
C CYS A 321 -18.45 -7.89 14.26
N THR A 322 -18.07 -9.05 13.74
CA THR A 322 -18.77 -9.72 12.63
C THR A 322 -19.17 -11.13 13.01
N GLY A 323 -20.47 -11.39 12.98
CA GLY A 323 -20.96 -12.77 12.90
C GLY A 323 -20.99 -13.23 11.44
N LYS A 324 -21.59 -14.39 11.16
CA LYS A 324 -21.51 -14.97 9.81
C LYS A 324 -22.13 -14.11 8.72
N LYS A 325 -23.25 -13.45 9.02
CA LYS A 325 -24.04 -12.66 8.05
C LYS A 325 -24.48 -11.30 8.60
N PHE A 326 -23.81 -10.80 9.63
CA PHE A 326 -24.12 -9.51 10.23
C PHE A 326 -22.86 -8.87 10.82
N CYS A 327 -22.90 -7.56 10.91
CA CYS A 327 -21.83 -6.73 11.45
C CYS A 327 -22.41 -5.82 12.52
N VAL A 328 -21.63 -5.52 13.55
CA VAL A 328 -21.97 -4.53 14.57
C VAL A 328 -20.79 -3.64 14.90
N ILE A 329 -21.07 -2.41 15.32
CA ILE A 329 -20.10 -1.45 15.85
C ILE A 329 -20.57 -1.05 17.25
N LEU A 330 -19.67 -1.10 18.24
CA LEU A 330 -19.92 -0.42 19.51
C LEU A 330 -19.33 0.99 19.45
N ALA A 331 -20.10 1.99 19.84
CA ALA A 331 -19.64 3.37 20.04
C ALA A 331 -19.30 3.70 21.50
N ASP A 332 -18.53 4.76 21.71
CA ASP A 332 -17.98 5.21 22.98
C ASP A 332 -19.04 5.65 24.00
N ASP A 333 -20.22 6.05 23.54
CA ASP A 333 -21.42 6.31 24.32
C ASP A 333 -22.11 5.03 24.83
N GLY A 334 -21.83 3.87 24.23
CA GLY A 334 -22.47 2.58 24.49
C GLY A 334 -23.52 2.17 23.45
N THR A 335 -23.74 2.98 22.42
CA THR A 335 -24.68 2.68 21.33
C THR A 335 -24.13 1.54 20.47
N ILE A 336 -24.94 0.51 20.24
CA ILE A 336 -24.62 -0.57 19.30
C ILE A 336 -25.29 -0.24 17.97
N TYR A 337 -24.49 -0.13 16.91
CA TYR A 337 -24.99 -0.05 15.52
C TYR A 337 -24.85 -1.42 14.87
N GLY A 338 -25.77 -1.81 13.99
CA GLY A 338 -25.74 -3.11 13.32
C GLY A 338 -26.37 -3.09 11.93
N TRP A 339 -25.89 -4.00 11.08
CA TRP A 339 -26.42 -4.26 9.74
C TRP A 339 -26.18 -5.72 9.32
N GLY A 340 -26.83 -6.18 8.25
CA GLY A 340 -26.85 -7.58 7.84
C GLY A 340 -28.06 -8.36 8.37
N ASN A 341 -27.86 -9.60 8.83
CA ASN A 341 -28.89 -10.49 9.31
C ASN A 341 -29.65 -9.91 10.52
N SER A 342 -30.86 -9.42 10.26
CA SER A 342 -31.77 -8.81 11.21
C SER A 342 -32.11 -9.69 12.40
N GLN A 343 -32.16 -11.01 12.23
CA GLN A 343 -32.44 -11.97 13.31
C GLN A 343 -31.35 -12.01 14.38
N ALA A 344 -30.08 -11.85 13.98
CA ALA A 344 -28.96 -11.77 14.92
C ALA A 344 -28.92 -10.43 15.67
N LEU A 345 -29.54 -9.40 15.09
CA LEU A 345 -29.67 -8.04 15.61
C LEU A 345 -30.99 -7.82 16.38
N GLY A 346 -31.72 -8.88 16.72
CA GLY A 346 -32.96 -8.83 17.51
C GLY A 346 -34.25 -8.61 16.73
N ASN A 347 -34.20 -8.31 15.44
CA ASN A 347 -35.40 -8.05 14.65
C ASN A 347 -36.17 -9.35 14.30
N ARG A 348 -37.50 -9.28 14.33
CA ARG A 348 -38.41 -10.42 14.04
C ARG A 348 -38.59 -10.72 12.55
N GLY A 349 -38.25 -9.78 11.68
CA GLY A 349 -38.30 -9.97 10.22
C GLY A 349 -37.18 -10.90 9.73
N SER A 350 -37.39 -11.54 8.58
CA SER A 350 -36.33 -12.22 7.83
C SER A 350 -35.60 -11.29 6.85
N THR A 351 -36.12 -10.08 6.62
CA THR A 351 -35.51 -9.06 5.75
C THR A 351 -34.19 -8.58 6.35
N PRO A 352 -33.07 -8.59 5.61
CA PRO A 352 -31.81 -8.04 6.09
C PRO A 352 -31.87 -6.52 6.32
N ILE A 353 -30.94 -6.01 7.13
CA ILE A 353 -30.75 -4.58 7.38
C ILE A 353 -29.58 -4.11 6.51
N TYR A 354 -29.87 -3.47 5.38
CA TYR A 354 -28.86 -3.06 4.39
C TYR A 354 -28.09 -1.77 4.75
N LYS A 355 -28.53 -1.05 5.79
CA LYS A 355 -27.90 0.20 6.26
C LYS A 355 -27.52 0.10 7.74
N ILE A 356 -26.47 0.81 8.14
CA ILE A 356 -25.99 0.85 9.52
C ILE A 356 -27.04 1.58 10.38
N ALA A 357 -27.68 0.86 11.30
CA ALA A 357 -28.76 1.38 12.14
C ALA A 357 -28.51 1.06 13.63
N PRO A 358 -29.01 1.88 14.58
CA PRO A 358 -29.00 1.53 16.00
C PRO A 358 -29.74 0.21 16.25
N VAL A 359 -29.13 -0.69 17.02
CA VAL A 359 -29.75 -1.93 17.50
C VAL A 359 -30.65 -1.63 18.69
N ASP A 360 -31.85 -2.23 18.73
CA ASP A 360 -32.73 -2.11 19.89
C ASP A 360 -32.11 -2.81 21.11
N THR A 361 -31.71 -2.03 22.11
CA THR A 361 -31.12 -2.51 23.37
C THR A 361 -32.16 -2.95 24.41
N THR A 362 -33.44 -3.04 24.04
CA THR A 362 -34.52 -3.54 24.91
C THR A 362 -34.14 -4.89 25.53
N GLY A 363 -34.17 -4.94 26.86
CA GLY A 363 -33.77 -6.09 27.68
C GLY A 363 -32.44 -5.90 28.42
N ILE A 364 -31.58 -4.98 27.99
CA ILE A 364 -30.47 -4.49 28.82
C ILE A 364 -31.05 -3.67 29.97
N ALA A 365 -30.65 -3.98 31.22
CA ALA A 365 -31.24 -3.34 32.39
C ALA A 365 -30.92 -1.83 32.44
N PRO A 366 -31.88 -0.97 32.86
CA PRO A 366 -31.67 0.48 32.95
C PRO A 366 -30.42 0.85 33.74
N GLY A 367 -29.63 1.78 33.19
CA GLY A 367 -28.37 2.22 33.79
C GLY A 367 -27.16 1.30 33.55
N TYR A 368 -27.30 0.19 32.83
CA TYR A 368 -26.18 -0.59 32.30
C TYR A 368 -25.87 -0.15 30.87
N LYS A 369 -24.60 0.15 30.62
CA LYS A 369 -24.05 0.59 29.33
C LYS A 369 -23.19 -0.53 28.72
N PRO A 370 -23.39 -0.92 27.44
CA PRO A 370 -22.48 -1.82 26.73
C PRO A 370 -21.03 -1.32 26.72
N ILE A 371 -20.07 -2.22 26.98
CA ILE A 371 -18.62 -1.91 27.04
C ILE A 371 -17.72 -2.92 26.31
N ALA A 372 -18.17 -4.16 26.13
CA ALA A 372 -17.54 -5.16 25.26
C ALA A 372 -18.65 -5.99 24.60
N LEU A 373 -18.43 -6.55 23.41
CA LEU A 373 -19.36 -7.47 22.77
C LEU A 373 -18.61 -8.50 21.92
N SER A 374 -19.30 -9.59 21.61
CA SER A 374 -18.78 -10.76 20.92
C SER A 374 -19.84 -11.34 19.98
N CYS A 375 -19.43 -11.81 18.80
CA CYS A 375 -20.31 -12.29 17.74
C CYS A 375 -20.08 -13.78 17.48
N GLY A 376 -21.13 -14.59 17.61
CA GLY A 376 -21.13 -15.96 17.11
C GLY A 376 -21.73 -16.04 15.70
N TYR A 377 -22.23 -17.22 15.30
CA TYR A 377 -22.74 -17.46 13.95
C TYR A 377 -23.91 -16.53 13.61
N ASN A 378 -24.92 -16.49 14.50
CA ASN A 378 -26.14 -15.68 14.38
C ASN A 378 -26.60 -15.14 15.75
N ASN A 379 -25.68 -14.90 16.66
CA ASN A 379 -25.95 -14.33 17.99
C ASN A 379 -24.90 -13.27 18.35
N MET A 380 -25.29 -12.35 19.22
CA MET A 380 -24.40 -11.37 19.81
C MET A 380 -24.49 -11.45 21.34
N ILE A 381 -23.33 -11.43 21.98
CA ILE A 381 -23.17 -11.37 23.44
C ILE A 381 -22.59 -10.00 23.79
N VAL A 382 -23.14 -9.33 24.81
CA VAL A 382 -22.75 -7.98 25.24
C VAL A 382 -22.41 -8.00 26.72
N LEU A 383 -21.21 -7.56 27.06
CA LEU A 383 -20.81 -7.18 28.42
C LEU A 383 -21.21 -5.72 28.64
N ALA A 384 -22.02 -5.45 29.66
CA ALA A 384 -22.46 -4.11 30.02
C ALA A 384 -22.15 -3.78 31.48
N GLN A 385 -21.84 -2.52 31.77
CA GLN A 385 -21.43 -2.02 33.08
C GLN A 385 -22.31 -0.85 33.53
N ASN A 386 -22.65 -0.79 34.82
CA ASN A 386 -23.38 0.35 35.38
C ASN A 386 -22.44 1.39 36.02
N ALA A 387 -22.98 2.55 36.42
CA ALA A 387 -22.21 3.64 37.03
C ALA A 387 -21.53 3.26 38.37
N SER A 388 -21.98 2.22 39.07
CA SER A 388 -21.34 1.68 40.27
C SER A 388 -20.20 0.70 39.97
N GLY A 389 -19.96 0.39 38.69
CA GLY A 389 -18.94 -0.57 38.25
C GLY A 389 -19.44 -2.02 38.12
N ASN A 390 -20.68 -2.33 38.50
CA ASN A 390 -21.23 -3.69 38.39
C ASN A 390 -21.39 -4.09 36.92
N ARG A 391 -21.03 -5.33 36.59
CA ARG A 391 -21.04 -5.86 35.22
C ARG A 391 -22.04 -7.00 35.06
N LYS A 392 -22.70 -7.03 33.91
CA LYS A 392 -23.66 -8.06 33.49
C LYS A 392 -23.39 -8.46 32.04
N ILE A 393 -23.76 -9.69 31.69
CA ILE A 393 -23.68 -10.19 30.31
C ILE A 393 -25.11 -10.37 29.79
N TYR A 394 -25.36 -9.95 28.56
CA TYR A 394 -26.63 -10.10 27.86
C TYR A 394 -26.41 -10.79 26.52
N GLY A 395 -27.39 -11.58 26.06
CA GLY A 395 -27.37 -12.20 24.73
C GLY A 395 -28.62 -11.86 23.90
N ILE A 396 -28.45 -11.80 22.59
CA ILE A 396 -29.52 -11.62 21.59
C ILE A 396 -29.26 -12.47 20.34
N GLY A 397 -30.31 -12.73 19.57
CA GLY A 397 -30.27 -13.57 18.37
C GLY A 397 -30.42 -15.05 18.72
N ASN A 398 -29.65 -15.91 18.06
CA ASN A 398 -29.74 -17.35 18.21
C ASN A 398 -29.35 -17.84 19.63
N ASN A 399 -30.08 -18.84 20.14
CA ASN A 399 -29.86 -19.44 21.46
C ASN A 399 -30.11 -20.97 21.50
N TYR A 400 -30.16 -21.67 20.36
CA TYR A 400 -30.55 -23.09 20.32
C TYR A 400 -29.68 -24.03 21.16
N ASN A 401 -28.46 -23.64 21.52
CA ASN A 401 -27.55 -24.43 22.34
C ASN A 401 -27.32 -23.82 23.73
N GLY A 402 -28.03 -22.75 24.07
CA GLY A 402 -27.84 -22.02 25.32
C GLY A 402 -26.64 -21.09 25.32
N GLN A 403 -26.12 -20.69 24.16
CA GLN A 403 -24.96 -19.79 24.05
C GLN A 403 -25.12 -18.45 24.81
N GLN A 404 -26.35 -18.02 25.10
CA GLN A 404 -26.63 -16.81 25.88
C GLN A 404 -26.69 -17.06 27.41
N GLY A 405 -26.57 -18.32 27.86
CA GLY A 405 -26.50 -18.73 29.26
C GLY A 405 -27.69 -18.30 30.14
N ASN A 406 -28.86 -18.10 29.52
CA ASN A 406 -30.09 -17.61 30.15
C ASN A 406 -31.06 -18.73 30.58
N ASN A 407 -30.62 -20.00 30.56
CA ASN A 407 -31.42 -21.22 30.79
C ASN A 407 -32.58 -21.48 29.79
N LEU A 408 -32.78 -20.62 28.77
CA LEU A 408 -33.87 -20.75 27.80
C LEU A 408 -33.50 -21.57 26.54
N GLY A 409 -32.24 -21.96 26.37
CA GLY A 409 -31.79 -22.57 25.11
C GLY A 409 -32.52 -23.88 24.74
N ASN A 410 -32.79 -24.76 25.72
CA ASN A 410 -33.61 -25.97 25.53
C ASN A 410 -35.03 -25.63 25.02
N TYR A 411 -35.64 -24.57 25.55
CA TYR A 411 -36.95 -24.10 25.09
C TYR A 411 -36.87 -23.66 23.62
N TYR A 412 -35.89 -22.82 23.28
CA TYR A 412 -35.68 -22.34 21.90
C TYR A 412 -35.37 -23.47 20.92
N GLN A 413 -34.59 -24.47 21.32
CA GLN A 413 -34.34 -25.68 20.53
C GLN A 413 -35.63 -26.46 20.24
N THR A 414 -36.54 -26.52 21.22
CA THR A 414 -37.81 -27.25 21.11
C THR A 414 -38.84 -26.52 20.25
N VAL A 415 -38.89 -25.18 20.32
CA VAL A 415 -39.91 -24.35 19.63
C VAL A 415 -39.39 -23.58 18.40
N GLY A 416 -38.13 -23.80 18.00
CA GLY A 416 -37.52 -23.23 16.79
C GLY A 416 -37.44 -21.69 16.75
N SER A 417 -37.48 -21.03 17.91
CA SER A 417 -37.52 -19.56 18.00
C SER A 417 -36.17 -18.93 18.34
N ILE A 418 -36.03 -17.63 18.10
CA ILE A 418 -34.82 -16.82 18.39
C ILE A 418 -35.10 -15.76 19.47
N ASN A 419 -34.07 -15.28 20.15
CA ASN A 419 -34.19 -14.16 21.10
C ASN A 419 -34.19 -12.82 20.36
N THR A 420 -35.34 -12.14 20.37
CA THR A 420 -35.57 -10.85 19.67
C THR A 420 -35.38 -9.63 20.58
N THR A 421 -34.91 -9.85 21.79
CA THR A 421 -34.59 -8.83 22.80
C THR A 421 -33.39 -9.33 23.59
N PHE A 422 -32.62 -8.42 24.19
CA PHE A 422 -31.51 -8.82 25.05
C PHE A 422 -32.02 -9.60 26.26
N THR A 423 -31.34 -10.69 26.61
CA THR A 423 -31.64 -11.51 27.78
C THR A 423 -30.40 -11.62 28.65
N GLU A 424 -30.56 -11.41 29.96
CA GLU A 424 -29.46 -11.50 30.91
C GLU A 424 -28.98 -12.94 31.08
N MET A 425 -27.66 -13.13 31.04
CA MET A 425 -27.02 -14.41 31.34
C MET A 425 -27.11 -14.70 32.84
N VAL A 426 -27.47 -15.94 33.20
CA VAL A 426 -27.59 -16.35 34.61
C VAL A 426 -26.20 -16.68 35.18
N LEU A 427 -25.59 -15.70 35.83
CA LEU A 427 -24.26 -15.81 36.43
C LEU A 427 -24.23 -16.51 37.81
N SER A 428 -25.32 -17.15 38.26
CA SER A 428 -25.46 -17.67 39.64
C SER A 428 -24.55 -18.88 39.98
N SER A 429 -23.86 -19.44 38.99
CA SER A 429 -22.81 -20.46 39.17
C SER A 429 -21.40 -19.88 39.24
N MET A 430 -21.25 -18.57 38.99
CA MET A 430 -20.05 -17.81 39.30
C MET A 430 -20.08 -17.40 40.78
N ASP A 431 -18.93 -17.42 41.44
CA ASP A 431 -18.82 -16.88 42.80
C ASP A 431 -19.13 -15.38 42.78
N ALA A 432 -19.99 -14.92 43.69
CA ALA A 432 -20.53 -13.55 43.71
C ALA A 432 -19.47 -12.46 43.98
N SER A 433 -18.26 -12.84 44.41
CA SER A 433 -17.11 -11.94 44.53
C SER A 433 -16.39 -11.66 43.21
N TYR A 434 -16.66 -12.45 42.17
CA TYR A 434 -16.07 -12.28 40.84
C TYR A 434 -16.94 -11.38 39.96
N VAL A 435 -16.30 -10.67 39.03
CA VAL A 435 -16.97 -9.87 38.00
C VAL A 435 -16.54 -10.32 36.60
N PRO A 436 -17.46 -10.43 35.61
CA PRO A 436 -17.07 -10.72 34.24
C PRO A 436 -16.25 -9.55 33.67
N ILE A 437 -15.11 -9.85 33.06
CA ILE A 437 -14.21 -8.84 32.48
C ILE A 437 -13.99 -8.99 30.97
N TYR A 438 -14.26 -10.17 30.41
CA TYR A 438 -14.10 -10.45 28.99
C TYR A 438 -15.07 -11.56 28.54
N VAL A 439 -15.51 -11.50 27.28
CA VAL A 439 -16.41 -12.46 26.62
C VAL A 439 -15.81 -12.84 25.28
N ALA A 440 -15.95 -14.10 24.86
CA ALA A 440 -15.56 -14.55 23.52
C ALA A 440 -16.53 -15.63 23.03
N SER A 441 -16.97 -15.54 21.77
CA SER A 441 -17.92 -16.47 21.15
C SER A 441 -17.22 -17.34 20.13
N GLY A 442 -17.48 -18.64 20.17
CA GLY A 442 -17.13 -19.58 19.11
C GLY A 442 -18.39 -20.16 18.46
N THR A 443 -18.21 -20.75 17.29
CA THR A 443 -19.28 -21.48 16.59
C THR A 443 -19.05 -22.99 16.73
N SER A 444 -20.00 -23.82 16.31
CA SER A 444 -19.73 -25.25 16.07
C SER A 444 -19.85 -25.58 14.58
N GLY A 445 -19.42 -26.80 14.22
CA GLY A 445 -19.59 -27.39 12.89
C GLY A 445 -21.01 -27.33 12.32
N TYR A 446 -22.02 -27.19 13.19
CA TYR A 446 -23.45 -27.19 12.84
C TYR A 446 -24.05 -25.78 12.88
N LEU A 447 -24.93 -25.47 11.93
CA LEU A 447 -25.53 -24.15 11.71
C LEU A 447 -26.15 -23.58 13.01
N GLY A 448 -25.55 -22.53 13.59
CA GLY A 448 -26.08 -21.86 14.78
C GLY A 448 -25.85 -22.60 16.11
N TYR A 449 -24.84 -23.46 16.20
CA TYR A 449 -24.47 -24.16 17.43
C TYR A 449 -23.35 -23.41 18.16
N ASP A 450 -23.62 -22.18 18.57
CA ASP A 450 -22.60 -21.31 19.16
C ASP A 450 -22.27 -21.68 20.61
N PHE A 451 -21.15 -21.15 21.11
CA PHE A 451 -20.76 -21.23 22.51
C PHE A 451 -20.04 -19.95 22.93
N THR A 452 -20.03 -19.67 24.23
CA THR A 452 -19.48 -18.45 24.81
C THR A 452 -18.58 -18.78 25.98
N VAL A 453 -17.39 -18.18 26.01
CA VAL A 453 -16.39 -18.31 27.06
C VAL A 453 -16.17 -16.95 27.71
N ILE A 454 -16.00 -16.93 29.03
CA ILE A 454 -15.97 -15.74 29.87
C ILE A 454 -14.75 -15.80 30.79
N ILE A 455 -13.99 -14.71 30.84
CA ILE A 455 -13.01 -14.48 31.91
C ILE A 455 -13.68 -13.62 32.98
N ALA A 456 -13.68 -14.10 34.23
CA ALA A 456 -14.14 -13.38 35.40
C ALA A 456 -12.97 -13.11 36.35
N GLN A 457 -12.95 -11.94 36.99
CA GLN A 457 -11.88 -11.51 37.90
C GLN A 457 -12.40 -11.39 39.34
N GLY A 458 -11.67 -11.96 40.30
CA GLY A 458 -11.95 -11.89 41.72
C GLY A 458 -11.36 -10.65 42.40
N PRO A 459 -11.69 -10.43 43.68
CA PRO A 459 -11.29 -9.21 44.40
C PRO A 459 -9.78 -9.10 44.66
N THR A 460 -9.03 -10.20 44.57
CA THR A 460 -7.56 -10.19 44.70
C THR A 460 -6.84 -10.08 43.35
N GLY A 461 -7.59 -9.90 42.26
CA GLY A 461 -7.08 -9.77 40.90
C GLY A 461 -6.91 -11.10 40.16
N ASP A 462 -7.08 -12.23 40.86
CA ASP A 462 -7.11 -13.57 40.30
C ASP A 462 -8.24 -13.75 39.28
N LYS A 463 -8.09 -14.67 38.33
CA LYS A 463 -9.09 -14.85 37.25
C LYS A 463 -9.52 -16.30 37.11
N GLN A 464 -10.78 -16.47 36.75
CA GLN A 464 -11.42 -17.75 36.48
C GLN A 464 -12.04 -17.76 35.09
N LEU A 465 -12.12 -18.95 34.50
CA LEU A 465 -12.69 -19.15 33.17
C LEU A 465 -14.03 -19.90 33.29
N TYR A 466 -15.03 -19.46 32.56
CA TYR A 466 -16.37 -20.05 32.51
C TYR A 466 -16.85 -20.20 31.07
N GLY A 467 -17.70 -21.18 30.81
CA GLY A 467 -18.22 -21.49 29.47
C GLY A 467 -19.69 -21.88 29.47
N VAL A 468 -20.37 -21.61 28.36
CA VAL A 468 -21.78 -21.96 28.13
C VAL A 468 -22.06 -22.13 26.63
N GLY A 469 -23.14 -22.79 26.25
CA GLY A 469 -23.49 -23.10 24.87
C GLY A 469 -23.03 -24.48 24.42
N SER A 470 -22.78 -24.64 23.11
CA SER A 470 -22.34 -25.89 22.50
C SER A 470 -21.06 -26.45 23.15
N ASN A 471 -21.05 -27.74 23.46
CA ASN A 471 -19.89 -28.47 23.98
C ASN A 471 -19.75 -29.87 23.33
N ILE A 472 -20.23 -30.03 22.10
CA ILE A 472 -20.30 -31.33 21.41
C ILE A 472 -18.92 -31.99 21.28
N TYR A 473 -17.86 -31.20 21.10
CA TYR A 473 -16.49 -31.67 20.90
C TYR A 473 -15.57 -31.40 22.10
N GLY A 474 -16.10 -30.91 23.23
CA GLY A 474 -15.32 -30.55 24.42
C GLY A 474 -14.76 -29.13 24.42
N GLN A 475 -15.28 -28.23 23.58
CA GLN A 475 -14.82 -26.83 23.49
C GLN A 475 -14.94 -26.01 24.78
N LEU A 476 -15.72 -26.45 25.78
CA LEU A 476 -15.80 -25.82 27.10
C LEU A 476 -14.76 -26.36 28.10
N GLY A 477 -13.92 -27.35 27.75
CA GLY A 477 -12.78 -27.78 28.58
C GLY A 477 -13.09 -28.25 30.00
N ASN A 478 -14.36 -28.56 30.29
CA ASN A 478 -14.93 -28.78 31.62
C ASN A 478 -15.05 -30.28 31.98
N SER A 479 -14.32 -31.15 31.29
CA SER A 479 -14.40 -32.62 31.37
C SER A 479 -15.75 -33.24 30.92
N THR A 480 -16.67 -32.46 30.36
CA THR A 480 -17.96 -32.96 29.83
C THR A 480 -18.06 -32.79 28.31
N SER A 481 -19.13 -33.34 27.73
CA SER A 481 -19.52 -33.16 26.34
C SER A 481 -21.04 -32.99 26.23
N GLY A 482 -21.49 -32.32 25.17
CA GLY A 482 -22.89 -31.93 24.97
C GLY A 482 -23.23 -30.58 25.59
N SER A 483 -24.10 -29.83 24.92
CA SER A 483 -24.33 -28.39 25.17
C SER A 483 -24.73 -28.08 26.61
N SER A 484 -24.12 -27.05 27.20
CA SER A 484 -24.42 -26.55 28.54
C SER A 484 -25.29 -25.29 28.45
N TYR A 485 -26.47 -25.33 29.05
CA TYR A 485 -27.43 -24.21 29.04
C TYR A 485 -27.23 -23.24 30.21
N THR A 486 -26.42 -23.64 31.18
CA THR A 486 -26.01 -22.90 32.39
C THR A 486 -24.53 -22.57 32.31
N LEU A 487 -24.15 -21.39 32.81
CA LEU A 487 -22.73 -21.03 32.93
C LEU A 487 -21.98 -22.09 33.76
N THR A 488 -20.89 -22.62 33.22
CA THR A 488 -20.14 -23.74 33.81
C THR A 488 -18.68 -23.35 33.99
N LYS A 489 -18.09 -23.62 35.15
CA LYS A 489 -16.67 -23.31 35.40
C LYS A 489 -15.76 -24.22 34.56
N ILE A 490 -14.77 -23.64 33.90
CA ILE A 490 -13.74 -24.35 33.15
C ILE A 490 -12.53 -24.54 34.08
N PRO A 491 -12.12 -25.77 34.42
CA PRO A 491 -10.95 -26.02 35.26
C PRO A 491 -9.68 -25.47 34.61
N LEU A 492 -8.98 -24.61 35.33
CA LEU A 492 -7.67 -24.09 34.93
C LEU A 492 -6.55 -25.08 35.33
N PRO A 493 -5.44 -25.15 34.58
CA PRO A 493 -4.26 -25.88 35.01
C PRO A 493 -3.68 -25.28 36.31
N VAL A 494 -2.99 -26.11 37.09
CA VAL A 494 -2.45 -25.69 38.40
C VAL A 494 -1.49 -24.51 38.23
N SER A 495 -1.68 -23.47 39.06
CA SER A 495 -0.87 -22.25 39.08
C SER A 495 -0.84 -21.46 37.76
N LYS A 496 -1.94 -21.47 36.98
CA LYS A 496 -2.12 -20.65 35.77
C LYS A 496 -3.29 -19.68 35.93
N THR A 497 -3.14 -18.45 35.43
CA THR A 497 -4.24 -17.47 35.36
C THR A 497 -4.59 -17.18 33.91
N PRO A 498 -5.86 -17.21 33.47
CA PRO A 498 -6.23 -16.89 32.10
C PRO A 498 -5.99 -15.40 31.81
N PHE A 499 -5.18 -15.10 30.81
CA PHE A 499 -4.90 -13.74 30.35
C PHE A 499 -5.91 -13.31 29.28
N SER A 500 -6.06 -14.12 28.23
CA SER A 500 -7.04 -13.94 27.14
C SER A 500 -7.55 -15.29 26.63
N VAL A 501 -8.67 -15.26 25.89
CA VAL A 501 -9.29 -16.44 25.30
C VAL A 501 -9.76 -16.10 23.89
N SER A 502 -9.67 -17.07 22.98
CA SER A 502 -10.23 -16.95 21.62
C SER A 502 -10.85 -18.29 21.22
N CYS A 503 -11.90 -18.24 20.40
CA CYS A 503 -12.78 -19.37 20.13
C CYS A 503 -12.94 -19.58 18.62
N GLY A 504 -12.67 -20.79 18.13
CA GLY A 504 -12.85 -21.19 16.74
C GLY A 504 -14.15 -21.94 16.49
N GLN A 505 -14.25 -22.66 15.37
CA GLN A 505 -15.50 -23.32 14.93
C GLN A 505 -15.84 -24.64 15.64
N ASN A 506 -15.06 -25.09 16.64
CA ASN A 506 -15.40 -26.24 17.51
C ASN A 506 -14.42 -26.33 18.70
N PHE A 507 -13.71 -25.25 19.04
CA PHE A 507 -12.56 -25.30 19.94
C PHE A 507 -12.28 -23.94 20.60
N THR A 508 -11.62 -23.98 21.75
CA THR A 508 -11.23 -22.80 22.53
C THR A 508 -9.73 -22.84 22.77
N VAL A 509 -9.08 -21.69 22.63
CA VAL A 509 -7.68 -21.47 22.99
C VAL A 509 -7.61 -20.41 24.09
N VAL A 510 -6.83 -20.69 25.12
CA VAL A 510 -6.64 -19.83 26.29
C VAL A 510 -5.16 -19.53 26.44
N LEU A 511 -4.81 -18.25 26.44
CA LEU A 511 -3.48 -17.79 26.79
C LEU A 511 -3.44 -17.50 28.29
N MET A 512 -2.41 -17.99 28.97
CA MET A 512 -2.18 -17.76 30.39
C MET A 512 -1.25 -16.55 30.62
N ASP A 513 -1.28 -16.01 31.83
CA ASP A 513 -0.47 -14.87 32.29
C ASP A 513 1.05 -15.09 32.22
N ASP A 514 1.49 -16.35 32.25
CA ASP A 514 2.89 -16.74 32.09
C ASP A 514 3.31 -17.06 30.64
N GLY A 515 2.46 -16.75 29.66
CA GLY A 515 2.70 -17.00 28.24
C GLY A 515 2.45 -18.45 27.79
N THR A 516 2.06 -19.36 28.69
CA THR A 516 1.67 -20.71 28.25
C THR A 516 0.27 -20.72 27.63
N ILE A 517 0.04 -21.58 26.63
CA ILE A 517 -1.22 -21.65 25.87
C ILE A 517 -1.86 -23.02 26.05
N TYR A 518 -3.17 -23.05 26.22
CA TYR A 518 -3.95 -24.27 26.37
C TYR A 518 -5.12 -24.30 25.38
N GLY A 519 -5.36 -25.48 24.80
CA GLY A 519 -6.44 -25.73 23.83
C GLY A 519 -7.42 -26.78 24.34
N THR A 520 -8.68 -26.68 23.93
CA THR A 520 -9.71 -27.71 24.16
C THR A 520 -10.74 -27.71 23.02
N GLY A 521 -11.46 -28.81 22.81
CA GLY A 521 -12.40 -29.00 21.70
C GLY A 521 -11.86 -29.89 20.59
N TYR A 522 -12.33 -29.66 19.37
CA TYR A 522 -12.02 -30.48 18.19
C TYR A 522 -10.57 -30.28 17.72
N ALA A 523 -9.75 -31.33 17.84
CA ALA A 523 -8.32 -31.32 17.58
C ALA A 523 -7.90 -31.89 16.21
N ASN A 524 -8.78 -32.56 15.48
CA ASN A 524 -8.44 -33.21 14.20
C ASN A 524 -7.95 -32.25 13.10
N TYR A 525 -8.35 -30.98 13.14
CA TYR A 525 -7.82 -29.93 12.26
C TYR A 525 -6.39 -29.49 12.62
N LYS A 526 -5.78 -30.06 13.67
CA LYS A 526 -4.51 -29.61 14.27
C LYS A 526 -4.53 -28.18 14.85
N SER A 527 -5.67 -27.48 14.84
CA SER A 527 -5.83 -26.08 15.29
C SER A 527 -5.42 -25.82 16.75
N LEU A 528 -5.30 -26.87 17.55
CA LEU A 528 -4.87 -26.81 18.95
C LEU A 528 -3.36 -27.05 19.13
N GLY A 529 -2.59 -27.28 18.06
CA GLY A 529 -1.12 -27.35 18.14
C GLY A 529 -0.56 -28.34 19.17
N ILE A 530 -1.27 -29.44 19.44
CA ILE A 530 -0.88 -30.44 20.45
C ILE A 530 0.01 -31.54 19.86
N SER A 531 0.88 -32.13 20.68
CA SER A 531 1.81 -33.19 20.26
C SER A 531 1.16 -34.53 19.92
N THR A 532 -0.01 -34.81 20.50
CA THR A 532 -0.72 -36.08 20.33
C THR A 532 -2.22 -35.85 20.39
N ILE A 533 -2.91 -36.12 19.29
CA ILE A 533 -4.38 -36.05 19.19
C ILE A 533 -4.97 -37.38 19.71
N PRO A 534 -5.96 -37.38 20.62
CA PRO A 534 -6.59 -38.61 21.08
C PRO A 534 -7.37 -39.31 19.96
N PRO A 535 -7.63 -40.63 20.02
CA PRO A 535 -8.38 -41.37 18.98
C PRO A 535 -9.80 -40.85 18.72
N SER A 536 -10.40 -40.11 19.68
CA SER A 536 -11.69 -39.43 19.53
C SER A 536 -11.63 -38.16 18.67
N GLY A 537 -10.44 -37.61 18.44
CA GLY A 537 -10.24 -36.29 17.85
C GLY A 537 -10.63 -35.10 18.74
N ASN A 538 -11.07 -35.35 19.97
CA ASN A 538 -11.72 -34.37 20.84
C ASN A 538 -11.01 -34.26 22.19
N LEU A 539 -10.73 -33.02 22.61
CA LEU A 539 -10.25 -32.68 23.95
C LEU A 539 -11.42 -32.11 24.76
N SER A 540 -11.75 -32.71 25.90
CA SER A 540 -12.72 -32.16 26.86
C SER A 540 -12.07 -31.43 28.04
N VAL A 541 -10.75 -31.23 28.02
CA VAL A 541 -9.97 -30.52 29.04
C VAL A 541 -8.93 -29.62 28.39
N LEU A 542 -8.63 -28.49 29.06
CA LEU A 542 -7.54 -27.60 28.67
C LEU A 542 -6.20 -28.36 28.64
N THR A 543 -5.70 -28.57 27.43
CA THR A 543 -4.49 -29.33 27.12
C THR A 543 -3.39 -28.38 26.65
N PRO A 544 -2.14 -28.48 27.14
CA PRO A 544 -1.08 -27.58 26.70
C PRO A 544 -0.87 -27.66 25.19
N MET A 545 -0.84 -26.50 24.52
CA MET A 545 -0.36 -26.41 23.14
C MET A 545 1.17 -26.50 23.15
N VAL A 546 1.76 -27.07 22.09
CA VAL A 546 3.19 -26.92 21.85
C VAL A 546 3.49 -25.45 21.66
N THR A 547 4.56 -24.96 22.29
CA THR A 547 5.09 -23.59 22.13
C THR A 547 6.58 -23.70 21.83
N THR A 548 7.12 -22.77 21.05
CA THR A 548 8.55 -22.76 20.68
C THR A 548 9.27 -21.60 21.35
N ASN A 549 10.58 -21.72 21.55
CA ASN A 549 11.47 -20.65 22.02
C ASN A 549 11.14 -19.99 23.39
N VAL A 550 10.15 -20.49 24.14
CA VAL A 550 9.80 -20.05 25.50
C VAL A 550 11.02 -20.09 26.44
N ALA A 551 11.86 -21.12 26.35
CA ALA A 551 13.10 -21.24 27.13
C ALA A 551 14.17 -20.19 26.80
N GLN A 552 14.00 -19.43 25.71
CA GLN A 552 14.86 -18.33 25.28
C GLN A 552 14.27 -16.95 25.63
N GLY A 553 13.15 -16.90 26.38
CA GLY A 553 12.44 -15.67 26.73
C GLY A 553 11.50 -15.15 25.63
N ILE A 554 11.33 -15.91 24.54
CA ILE A 554 10.38 -15.59 23.46
C ILE A 554 9.03 -16.19 23.84
N LEU A 555 8.11 -15.35 24.33
CA LEU A 555 6.85 -15.75 24.96
C LEU A 555 5.64 -15.42 24.09
N PRO A 556 4.65 -16.32 23.97
CA PRO A 556 3.33 -15.97 23.48
C PRO A 556 2.73 -14.81 24.28
N ILE A 557 2.19 -13.85 23.55
CA ILE A 557 1.52 -12.67 24.10
C ILE A 557 0.09 -12.56 23.59
N ALA A 558 -0.19 -12.99 22.34
CA ALA A 558 -1.52 -12.93 21.72
C ALA A 558 -1.97 -14.26 21.15
N ILE A 559 -3.29 -14.46 21.09
CA ILE A 559 -3.95 -15.57 20.41
C ILE A 559 -5.16 -15.07 19.63
N THR A 560 -5.43 -15.69 18.48
CA THR A 560 -6.69 -15.51 17.75
C THR A 560 -7.05 -16.80 17.03
N CYS A 561 -8.34 -17.13 16.99
CA CYS A 561 -8.88 -18.37 16.45
C CYS A 561 -9.81 -18.07 15.29
N ALA A 562 -9.50 -18.66 14.14
CA ALA A 562 -10.38 -18.68 13.00
C ALA A 562 -11.22 -19.97 13.02
N LYS A 563 -11.86 -20.30 11.89
CA LYS A 563 -12.73 -21.47 11.77
C LYS A 563 -12.01 -22.79 12.11
N THR A 564 -10.83 -22.99 11.52
CA THR A 564 -10.07 -24.26 11.56
C THR A 564 -8.59 -24.08 11.89
N HIS A 565 -8.16 -22.88 12.31
CA HIS A 565 -6.78 -22.59 12.66
C HIS A 565 -6.66 -21.58 13.82
N THR A 566 -5.51 -21.61 14.49
CA THR A 566 -5.12 -20.69 15.56
C THR A 566 -3.83 -19.99 15.16
N LEU A 567 -3.78 -18.67 15.38
CA LEU A 567 -2.56 -17.87 15.24
C LEU A 567 -2.12 -17.37 16.61
N VAL A 568 -0.81 -17.36 16.84
CA VAL A 568 -0.17 -16.98 18.12
C VAL A 568 0.92 -15.96 17.86
N LEU A 569 0.81 -14.74 18.42
CA LEU A 569 1.91 -13.78 18.42
C LEU A 569 2.80 -13.98 19.64
N TYR A 570 4.11 -13.92 19.42
CA TYR A 570 5.13 -13.89 20.46
C TYR A 570 5.70 -12.48 20.67
N ASN A 571 6.23 -12.20 21.86
CA ASN A 571 6.81 -10.91 22.26
C ASN A 571 7.94 -10.39 21.35
N ASN A 572 8.56 -11.27 20.56
CA ASN A 572 9.50 -10.92 19.50
C ASN A 572 8.84 -10.55 18.16
N GLY A 573 7.53 -10.30 18.14
CA GLY A 573 6.76 -9.91 16.96
C GLY A 573 6.47 -11.03 15.94
N HIS A 574 6.99 -12.24 16.14
CA HIS A 574 6.72 -13.37 15.22
C HIS A 574 5.38 -14.02 15.51
N VAL A 575 4.68 -14.43 14.44
CA VAL A 575 3.48 -15.27 14.54
C VAL A 575 3.73 -16.68 14.05
N TYR A 576 3.13 -17.60 14.78
CA TYR A 576 3.11 -19.02 14.49
C TYR A 576 1.66 -19.44 14.28
N GLY A 577 1.43 -20.27 13.26
CA GLY A 577 0.13 -20.83 12.93
C GLY A 577 0.07 -22.33 13.19
N THR A 578 -1.13 -22.83 13.49
CA THR A 578 -1.43 -24.27 13.51
C THR A 578 -2.91 -24.50 13.18
N GLY A 579 -3.23 -25.53 12.39
CA GLY A 579 -4.55 -25.69 11.80
C GLY A 579 -4.56 -26.43 10.46
N ASN A 580 -5.72 -26.43 9.81
CA ASN A 580 -5.93 -27.09 8.53
C ASN A 580 -5.71 -26.13 7.35
N ASN A 581 -4.71 -26.42 6.52
CA ASN A 581 -4.38 -25.66 5.30
C ASN A 581 -4.28 -26.62 4.10
N ASP A 582 -5.15 -26.45 3.09
CA ASP A 582 -5.12 -27.24 1.83
C ASP A 582 -3.99 -26.83 0.87
N ALA A 583 -3.19 -25.81 1.22
CA ALA A 583 -1.98 -25.41 0.52
C ALA A 583 -0.79 -25.38 1.50
N GLU A 584 0.31 -26.03 1.09
CA GLU A 584 1.66 -25.89 1.68
C GLU A 584 1.88 -26.35 3.15
N LEU A 585 1.25 -27.45 3.55
CA LEU A 585 1.77 -28.32 4.63
C LEU A 585 2.27 -29.70 4.12
N PRO A 586 3.25 -29.79 3.20
CA PRO A 586 3.93 -31.05 2.94
C PRO A 586 4.84 -31.40 4.14
N GLY A 587 4.95 -32.70 4.43
CA GLY A 587 5.97 -33.25 5.31
C GLY A 587 5.62 -33.30 6.80
N GLU A 588 5.81 -34.49 7.37
CA GLU A 588 5.77 -34.74 8.82
C GLU A 588 7.03 -34.16 9.48
N THR A 589 6.88 -33.18 10.39
CA THR A 589 7.68 -33.07 11.66
C THR A 589 7.18 -31.95 12.58
N ASP A 590 6.76 -30.79 12.05
CA ASP A 590 6.50 -29.59 12.88
C ASP A 590 5.01 -29.29 13.14
N ILE A 591 4.67 -29.11 14.43
CA ILE A 591 3.30 -28.91 14.94
C ILE A 591 2.90 -27.42 14.99
N LEU A 592 3.89 -26.53 15.16
CA LEU A 592 3.79 -25.09 14.97
C LEU A 592 4.70 -24.72 13.79
N LYS A 593 4.21 -23.92 12.84
CA LYS A 593 5.07 -23.31 11.83
C LYS A 593 5.13 -21.81 12.04
N LYS A 594 6.35 -21.26 12.03
CA LYS A 594 6.57 -19.81 11.90
C LYS A 594 5.94 -19.39 10.57
N MET A 595 5.08 -18.38 10.58
CA MET A 595 4.65 -17.76 9.32
C MET A 595 5.73 -16.77 8.90
N ASP A 596 6.12 -16.80 7.64
CA ASP A 596 7.01 -15.78 7.11
C ASP A 596 6.31 -14.41 7.19
N ILE A 597 7.01 -13.47 7.80
CA ILE A 597 6.60 -12.08 7.98
C ILE A 597 7.46 -11.26 7.02
N PRO A 598 6.89 -10.37 6.21
CA PRO A 598 7.69 -9.32 5.62
C PRO A 598 8.00 -8.35 6.76
N ASP A 599 9.30 -8.10 7.01
CA ASP A 599 9.81 -7.01 7.87
C ASP A 599 9.81 -7.23 9.41
N ASP A 600 11.00 -7.48 10.01
CA ASP A 600 11.21 -7.54 11.47
C ASP A 600 11.33 -6.14 12.15
N SER A 601 11.23 -5.01 11.43
CA SER A 601 11.37 -3.65 12.05
C SER A 601 10.13 -3.18 12.76
N TYR A 602 8.95 -3.50 12.25
CA TYR A 602 7.71 -3.07 12.87
C TYR A 602 7.60 -3.63 14.29
N VAL A 603 8.08 -4.87 14.50
CA VAL A 603 8.26 -5.52 15.81
C VAL A 603 8.86 -4.58 16.85
N SER A 604 9.97 -3.90 16.53
CA SER A 604 10.63 -3.00 17.48
C SER A 604 9.81 -1.74 17.80
N LYS A 605 9.05 -1.19 16.83
CA LYS A 605 8.17 -0.04 17.07
C LYS A 605 6.93 -0.42 17.91
N LEU A 606 6.49 -1.67 17.83
CA LEU A 606 5.40 -2.20 18.64
C LEU A 606 5.77 -2.35 20.13
N MET A 607 7.05 -2.61 20.43
CA MET A 607 7.54 -2.69 21.82
C MET A 607 7.53 -1.33 22.53
N ASP A 608 7.83 -0.23 21.82
CA ASP A 608 7.79 1.12 22.39
C ASP A 608 6.36 1.67 22.53
N ALA A 609 5.38 1.12 21.78
CA ALA A 609 4.06 1.71 21.58
C ALA A 609 2.89 0.99 22.28
N ASN A 610 3.05 -0.24 22.81
CA ASN A 610 2.02 -0.93 23.60
C ASN A 610 0.64 -1.10 22.86
N MET A 611 0.54 -1.82 21.71
CA MET A 611 -0.67 -1.76 20.81
C MET A 611 -1.09 -3.06 20.03
N TYR A 612 -2.30 -3.66 20.24
CA TYR A 612 -2.82 -5.01 19.77
C TYR A 612 -3.24 -5.20 18.26
N ALA A 613 -3.33 -6.45 17.74
CA ALA A 613 -3.72 -6.84 16.35
C ALA A 613 -4.18 -8.33 16.14
N THR A 614 -4.68 -8.66 14.92
CA THR A 614 -5.05 -10.00 14.38
C THR A 614 -5.04 -9.96 12.83
N ILE A 615 -4.87 -11.12 12.16
CA ILE A 615 -4.84 -11.25 10.69
C ILE A 615 -5.57 -12.51 10.21
N SER A 616 -6.11 -12.45 8.99
CA SER A 616 -6.60 -13.58 8.20
C SER A 616 -5.66 -13.82 7.01
N GLY A 617 -5.07 -15.02 6.91
CA GLY A 617 -4.12 -15.39 5.84
C GLY A 617 -2.63 -15.26 6.20
N SER A 618 -1.76 -15.66 5.26
CA SER A 618 -0.32 -15.85 5.47
C SER A 618 0.51 -14.57 5.26
N LYS A 619 0.80 -13.86 6.36
CA LYS A 619 1.92 -12.91 6.66
C LYS A 619 1.43 -11.90 7.71
N LEU A 620 2.27 -11.42 8.65
CA LEU A 620 1.77 -10.66 9.82
C LEU A 620 2.67 -9.58 10.44
N VAL A 621 2.06 -8.54 11.04
CA VAL A 621 2.72 -7.61 11.99
C VAL A 621 1.80 -7.08 13.16
N GLY A 622 1.82 -7.74 14.34
CA GLY A 622 2.09 -7.19 15.72
C GLY A 622 1.11 -6.41 16.67
N VAL A 623 1.29 -6.50 18.02
CA VAL A 623 0.24 -6.39 19.12
C VAL A 623 0.71 -5.78 20.54
N TYR A 624 -0.18 -5.43 21.55
CA TYR A 624 -0.15 -5.27 23.09
C TYR A 624 -0.95 -4.08 23.77
N PRO A 625 -0.95 -3.80 25.11
CA PRO A 625 -1.35 -4.54 26.34
C PRO A 625 -2.66 -3.99 27.03
N GLY A 626 -3.15 -4.63 28.12
CA GLY A 626 -4.52 -4.44 28.68
C GLY A 626 -4.74 -3.40 29.80
N VAL A 627 -6.02 -3.19 30.19
CA VAL A 627 -6.48 -2.18 31.18
C VAL A 627 -6.51 -2.72 32.62
N GLN A 628 -5.77 -2.05 33.52
CA GLN A 628 -6.03 -2.04 34.96
C GLN A 628 -7.07 -0.93 35.28
N PRO A 629 -8.10 -1.19 36.12
CA PRO A 629 -9.16 -0.20 36.37
C PRO A 629 -8.68 0.90 37.34
N THR A 630 -8.65 2.16 36.88
CA THR A 630 -8.38 3.31 37.77
C THR A 630 -9.47 4.38 37.68
N ILE A 631 -10.30 4.38 38.72
CA ILE A 631 -11.08 5.46 39.37
C ILE A 631 -11.27 6.79 38.61
N VAL A 632 -12.54 7.19 38.48
CA VAL A 632 -13.01 8.52 38.03
C VAL A 632 -12.52 9.66 38.92
N GLN A 633 -12.06 10.77 38.32
CA GLN A 633 -12.07 12.10 38.96
C GLN A 633 -12.82 13.14 38.13
N VAL A 634 -13.32 14.16 38.84
CA VAL A 634 -14.36 15.14 38.44
C VAL A 634 -13.73 16.37 37.75
N PRO A 635 -14.40 17.02 36.77
CA PRO A 635 -13.77 18.03 35.90
C PRO A 635 -13.74 19.47 36.46
N THR A 636 -12.88 20.31 35.87
CA THR A 636 -12.88 21.78 36.02
C THR A 636 -12.91 22.51 34.66
N LEU A 637 -13.43 23.74 34.65
CA LEU A 637 -13.91 24.49 33.47
C LEU A 637 -12.85 24.98 32.45
N PRO A 638 -13.27 25.28 31.19
CA PRO A 638 -12.40 25.76 30.11
C PRO A 638 -12.26 27.29 30.01
N THR A 639 -11.26 27.75 29.26
CA THR A 639 -10.99 29.16 28.90
C THR A 639 -11.13 29.44 27.39
N PRO A 640 -11.29 30.72 26.96
CA PRO A 640 -12.09 31.08 25.76
C PRO A 640 -11.40 30.96 24.38
N PRO A 641 -12.18 31.05 23.26
CA PRO A 641 -11.73 30.79 21.89
C PRO A 641 -11.17 32.01 21.14
N SER A 642 -10.58 31.79 19.95
CA SER A 642 -10.04 32.80 19.02
C SER A 642 -10.04 32.22 17.57
N PRO A 643 -9.92 33.02 16.49
CA PRO A 643 -11.07 33.37 15.62
C PRO A 643 -11.06 32.70 14.22
N PRO A 644 -12.07 32.95 13.35
CA PRO A 644 -12.36 32.08 12.21
C PRO A 644 -11.51 32.28 10.94
N THR A 645 -11.35 31.20 10.19
CA THR A 645 -10.73 31.16 8.85
C THR A 645 -11.69 31.64 7.75
N PRO A 646 -11.27 32.52 6.80
CA PRO A 646 -12.06 32.85 5.61
C PRO A 646 -12.04 31.74 4.54
N PRO A 647 -13.08 31.62 3.69
CA PRO A 647 -13.25 30.53 2.72
C PRO A 647 -12.59 30.81 1.35
N ILE A 648 -12.50 29.79 0.48
CA ILE A 648 -12.62 29.90 -1.00
C ILE A 648 -12.80 28.50 -1.66
N LEU A 649 -13.72 28.46 -2.64
CA LEU A 649 -13.82 27.52 -3.77
C LEU A 649 -13.92 28.40 -5.06
N PRO A 650 -13.82 27.93 -6.33
CA PRO A 650 -13.67 26.54 -6.82
C PRO A 650 -12.68 26.30 -8.03
N THR A 651 -12.36 25.03 -8.28
CA THR A 651 -12.09 24.34 -9.60
C THR A 651 -11.00 24.78 -10.62
N ALA A 652 -10.51 23.78 -11.39
CA ALA A 652 -9.40 23.82 -12.36
C ALA A 652 -9.78 24.27 -13.80
N PRO A 653 -8.82 24.38 -14.77
CA PRO A 653 -8.45 23.20 -15.57
C PRO A 653 -6.99 23.11 -16.10
N THR A 654 -6.70 21.97 -16.74
CA THR A 654 -5.43 21.41 -17.28
C THR A 654 -4.86 22.08 -18.54
N THR A 655 -3.54 22.11 -18.73
CA THR A 655 -2.85 21.82 -20.04
C THR A 655 -1.32 21.82 -19.97
N ILE A 656 -0.66 20.84 -20.61
CA ILE A 656 0.80 20.79 -20.81
C ILE A 656 1.16 21.28 -22.24
N ILE A 657 2.34 21.90 -22.40
CA ILE A 657 2.85 22.43 -23.67
C ILE A 657 4.26 21.87 -23.95
N THR A 658 4.41 21.12 -25.04
CA THR A 658 5.71 20.69 -25.58
C THR A 658 6.39 21.83 -26.34
N GLN A 659 7.69 22.06 -26.13
CA GLN A 659 8.46 23.07 -26.87
C GLN A 659 8.91 22.55 -28.25
N PRO A 660 9.03 23.41 -29.28
CA PRO A 660 9.38 23.00 -30.63
C PRO A 660 10.91 22.99 -30.91
N SER A 661 11.36 21.97 -31.65
CA SER A 661 12.68 21.83 -32.25
C SER A 661 13.01 23.00 -33.20
N CYS A 662 14.11 23.76 -33.03
CA CYS A 662 14.43 24.93 -33.87
C CYS A 662 15.94 25.31 -33.96
N PHE A 663 16.27 26.23 -34.87
CA PHE A 663 17.60 26.82 -35.11
C PHE A 663 17.61 28.36 -34.99
N PRO A 664 18.74 29.04 -34.67
CA PRO A 664 18.88 30.49 -34.80
C PRO A 664 18.85 31.00 -36.25
N GLU A 665 18.72 32.32 -36.42
CA GLU A 665 18.98 33.01 -37.70
C GLU A 665 20.38 32.67 -38.27
N LYS A 666 20.54 32.77 -39.59
CA LYS A 666 21.79 32.51 -40.34
C LYS A 666 22.32 31.08 -40.25
N THR A 667 21.43 30.15 -39.85
CA THR A 667 21.68 28.71 -39.92
C THR A 667 21.47 28.25 -41.37
N PRO A 668 22.47 27.64 -42.02
CA PRO A 668 22.37 27.29 -43.44
C PRO A 668 21.59 25.99 -43.64
N ILE A 669 20.54 26.07 -44.44
CA ILE A 669 19.74 24.93 -44.89
C ILE A 669 20.12 24.63 -46.33
N MET A 670 20.26 23.35 -46.68
CA MET A 670 20.40 22.92 -48.06
C MET A 670 19.01 22.83 -48.68
N CYS A 671 18.70 23.78 -49.56
CA CYS A 671 17.54 23.74 -50.45
C CYS A 671 17.97 23.19 -51.81
N ASP A 672 17.02 22.80 -52.66
CA ASP A 672 17.31 22.30 -54.01
C ASP A 672 17.95 23.40 -54.90
N GLN A 673 17.73 24.67 -54.54
CA GLN A 673 18.31 25.88 -55.17
C GLN A 673 19.68 26.27 -54.58
N GLY A 674 20.23 25.51 -53.63
CA GLY A 674 21.52 25.76 -52.97
C GLY A 674 21.42 25.98 -51.45
N ILE A 675 22.52 26.44 -50.85
CA ILE A 675 22.59 26.68 -49.40
C ILE A 675 22.04 28.07 -49.07
N ILE A 676 21.00 28.12 -48.24
CA ILE A 676 20.26 29.34 -47.90
C ILE A 676 20.14 29.47 -46.38
N ASP A 677 20.37 30.68 -45.85
CA ASP A 677 20.14 30.97 -44.43
C ASP A 677 18.66 30.81 -44.08
N ILE A 678 18.32 30.12 -42.98
CA ILE A 678 16.93 29.78 -42.61
C ILE A 678 15.97 30.98 -42.57
N ASP A 679 16.45 32.16 -42.19
CA ASP A 679 15.69 33.41 -42.13
C ASP A 679 15.48 34.10 -43.49
N LYS A 680 16.10 33.60 -44.57
CA LYS A 680 16.01 34.09 -45.95
C LYS A 680 15.33 33.10 -46.91
N ILE A 681 14.89 31.95 -46.41
CA ILE A 681 14.14 30.98 -47.21
C ILE A 681 12.77 31.56 -47.53
N ASP A 682 12.57 31.91 -48.80
CA ASP A 682 11.27 32.17 -49.38
C ASP A 682 10.55 30.85 -49.68
N SER A 683 9.35 30.66 -49.11
CA SER A 683 8.51 29.46 -49.31
C SER A 683 7.93 29.33 -50.71
N ASP A 684 7.80 30.44 -51.43
CA ASP A 684 7.19 30.45 -52.77
C ASP A 684 8.22 30.08 -53.86
N ILE A 685 9.51 30.06 -53.51
CA ILE A 685 10.64 29.81 -54.43
C ILE A 685 11.43 28.55 -54.06
N HIS A 686 11.63 28.28 -52.77
CA HIS A 686 12.58 27.26 -52.33
C HIS A 686 11.92 25.94 -51.93
N THR A 687 12.63 24.85 -52.26
CA THR A 687 12.18 23.49 -52.03
C THR A 687 13.27 22.67 -51.33
N ILE A 688 12.88 21.59 -50.66
CA ILE A 688 13.81 20.63 -50.05
C ILE A 688 13.45 19.22 -50.52
N ASN A 689 14.39 18.53 -51.18
CA ASN A 689 14.18 17.21 -51.77
C ASN A 689 12.99 17.19 -52.76
N ASN A 690 12.87 18.24 -53.58
CA ASN A 690 11.76 18.53 -54.50
C ASN A 690 10.38 18.68 -53.82
N LYS A 691 10.32 18.95 -52.51
CA LYS A 691 9.08 19.22 -51.78
C LYS A 691 8.92 20.72 -51.49
N PRO A 692 7.72 21.30 -51.65
CA PRO A 692 7.45 22.69 -51.33
C PRO A 692 7.58 22.94 -49.82
N ILE A 693 8.20 24.06 -49.46
CA ILE A 693 8.24 24.56 -48.09
C ILE A 693 6.91 25.28 -47.83
N LEU A 694 6.12 24.80 -46.86
CA LEU A 694 4.84 25.44 -46.53
C LEU A 694 5.03 26.71 -45.72
N ALA A 695 6.02 26.73 -44.81
CA ALA A 695 6.38 27.91 -44.03
C ALA A 695 7.79 27.77 -43.45
N VAL A 696 8.46 28.90 -43.24
CA VAL A 696 9.47 29.00 -42.18
C VAL A 696 8.82 29.63 -40.95
N THR A 697 8.72 28.84 -39.90
CA THR A 697 8.20 29.30 -38.62
C THR A 697 9.23 30.18 -37.90
N LYS A 698 8.77 31.20 -37.16
CA LYS A 698 9.62 32.08 -36.35
C LYS A 698 9.02 32.21 -34.95
N SER A 699 9.80 31.80 -33.95
CA SER A 699 9.44 31.81 -32.53
C SER A 699 10.43 32.62 -31.71
N ILE A 700 10.00 33.08 -30.53
CA ILE A 700 10.89 33.74 -29.56
C ILE A 700 11.50 32.69 -28.64
N TYR A 701 12.80 32.84 -28.36
CA TYR A 701 13.54 31.99 -27.45
C TYR A 701 14.09 32.85 -26.32
N GLU A 702 13.60 32.64 -25.09
CA GLU A 702 14.10 33.31 -23.87
C GLU A 702 14.96 32.37 -22.99
N LEU A 703 15.16 31.11 -23.41
CA LEU A 703 16.12 30.21 -22.78
C LEU A 703 17.54 30.64 -23.14
N SER A 704 18.38 30.79 -22.12
CA SER A 704 19.74 31.31 -22.29
C SER A 704 20.76 30.28 -22.79
N ASN A 705 20.37 29.08 -23.23
CA ASN A 705 21.25 27.96 -23.57
C ASN A 705 20.83 27.28 -24.88
N LEU A 706 21.78 26.85 -25.71
CA LEU A 706 21.57 26.04 -26.93
C LEU A 706 22.62 24.91 -27.00
N VAL A 707 22.35 23.83 -27.72
CA VAL A 707 23.41 22.88 -28.12
C VAL A 707 24.27 23.53 -29.20
N CYS A 708 25.59 23.53 -29.00
CA CYS A 708 26.56 23.83 -30.03
C CYS A 708 27.22 22.54 -30.50
N ILE A 709 27.12 22.27 -31.81
CA ILE A 709 27.87 21.22 -32.49
C ILE A 709 28.93 21.94 -33.33
N GLU A 710 30.20 21.88 -32.94
CA GLU A 710 31.26 22.59 -33.67
C GLU A 710 31.62 21.91 -35.00
N LYS A 711 32.39 22.62 -35.83
CA LYS A 711 32.87 22.08 -37.10
C LYS A 711 33.63 20.77 -36.92
N ASP A 712 33.33 19.82 -37.81
CA ASP A 712 33.94 18.49 -37.86
C ASP A 712 33.66 17.61 -36.60
N ALA A 713 32.61 17.90 -35.82
CA ALA A 713 32.37 17.22 -34.54
C ALA A 713 31.72 15.83 -34.65
N LEU A 714 30.88 15.54 -35.65
CA LEU A 714 30.32 14.19 -35.85
C LEU A 714 31.18 13.37 -36.83
N TYR A 715 31.54 14.00 -37.95
CA TYR A 715 32.45 13.46 -38.97
C TYR A 715 33.20 14.63 -39.61
N LYS A 716 34.24 14.35 -40.43
CA LYS A 716 34.89 15.38 -41.25
C LYS A 716 33.85 16.09 -42.12
N ASN A 717 33.80 17.42 -42.01
CA ASN A 717 32.83 18.32 -42.63
C ASN A 717 31.36 18.15 -42.16
N VAL A 718 31.12 17.54 -41.00
CA VAL A 718 29.79 17.33 -40.41
C VAL A 718 29.80 17.72 -38.91
N PRO A 719 29.23 18.88 -38.53
CA PRO A 719 28.78 19.97 -39.41
C PRO A 719 29.97 20.69 -40.09
N SER A 720 29.68 21.45 -41.15
CA SER A 720 30.70 22.16 -41.95
C SER A 720 31.14 23.53 -41.38
N LYS A 721 30.41 24.06 -40.39
CA LYS A 721 30.80 25.13 -39.45
C LYS A 721 30.10 24.88 -38.10
N ASN A 722 30.32 25.70 -37.09
CA ASN A 722 29.64 25.52 -35.79
C ASN A 722 28.13 25.77 -35.95
N THR A 723 27.30 24.79 -35.59
CA THR A 723 25.83 24.87 -35.62
C THR A 723 25.30 25.05 -34.19
N LEU A 724 24.26 25.87 -34.01
CA LEU A 724 23.53 26.02 -32.76
C LEU A 724 22.08 25.56 -32.95
N MET A 725 21.49 24.84 -32.00
CA MET A 725 20.10 24.38 -32.06
C MET A 725 19.47 24.16 -30.68
N THR A 726 18.14 24.05 -30.61
CA THR A 726 17.42 23.68 -29.39
C THR A 726 17.70 22.21 -29.00
N PHE A 727 17.39 21.84 -27.76
CA PHE A 727 17.79 20.55 -27.18
C PHE A 727 17.09 19.37 -27.86
N GLU A 728 15.82 19.56 -28.20
CA GLU A 728 14.88 18.60 -28.79
C GLU A 728 14.94 18.56 -30.32
N HIS A 729 15.93 19.18 -30.95
CA HIS A 729 16.09 19.13 -32.41
C HIS A 729 16.73 17.82 -32.82
N LYS A 730 16.12 17.03 -33.71
CA LYS A 730 16.62 15.69 -34.01
C LYS A 730 17.72 15.74 -35.05
N VAL A 731 18.86 15.17 -34.72
CA VAL A 731 20.06 15.08 -35.56
C VAL A 731 20.34 13.62 -35.88
N PHE A 732 20.58 13.33 -37.14
CA PHE A 732 20.91 12.00 -37.61
C PHE A 732 22.35 11.62 -37.26
N TYR A 733 22.53 10.55 -36.49
CA TYR A 733 23.84 10.03 -36.13
C TYR A 733 23.81 8.50 -36.07
N LYS A 734 24.82 7.84 -36.67
CA LYS A 734 25.00 6.38 -36.72
C LYS A 734 23.76 5.56 -37.12
N GLY A 735 22.89 6.10 -37.98
CA GLY A 735 21.71 5.41 -38.48
C GLY A 735 20.39 5.82 -37.80
N GLU A 736 20.45 6.57 -36.69
CA GLU A 736 19.27 6.97 -35.93
C GLU A 736 19.08 8.50 -35.88
N MET A 737 17.87 8.95 -35.54
CA MET A 737 17.57 10.36 -35.26
C MET A 737 17.57 10.56 -33.74
N LEU A 738 18.60 11.24 -33.22
CA LEU A 738 18.79 11.49 -31.78
C LEU A 738 18.49 12.96 -31.46
N ASP A 739 18.01 13.27 -30.27
CA ASP A 739 17.84 14.68 -29.86
C ASP A 739 19.22 15.35 -29.75
N ALA A 740 19.35 16.61 -30.15
CA ALA A 740 20.64 17.32 -30.18
C ALA A 740 21.35 17.33 -28.82
N ILE A 741 20.58 17.33 -27.73
CA ILE A 741 21.10 17.20 -26.37
C ILE A 741 21.74 15.84 -26.09
N GLU A 742 21.25 14.76 -26.68
CA GLU A 742 21.82 13.40 -26.55
C GLU A 742 23.20 13.30 -27.24
N LEU A 743 23.51 14.18 -28.21
CA LEU A 743 24.83 14.29 -28.82
C LEU A 743 25.85 15.06 -27.97
N VAL A 744 25.42 15.78 -26.92
CA VAL A 744 26.31 16.66 -26.16
C VAL A 744 27.40 15.86 -25.46
N GLY A 745 28.64 16.17 -25.81
CA GLY A 745 29.81 15.57 -25.23
C GLY A 745 30.12 14.15 -25.73
N LEU A 746 29.50 13.71 -26.83
CA LEU A 746 30.04 12.67 -27.71
C LEU A 746 31.55 12.88 -27.97
N ASN A 747 31.96 14.16 -28.03
CA ASN A 747 33.32 14.65 -27.88
C ASN A 747 33.30 16.09 -27.34
N ASP A 748 34.48 16.66 -27.09
CA ASP A 748 34.68 18.03 -26.60
C ASP A 748 34.09 19.13 -27.51
N LYS A 749 33.92 18.85 -28.80
CA LYS A 749 33.31 19.75 -29.79
C LYS A 749 31.77 19.79 -29.79
N ILE A 750 31.10 19.08 -28.88
CA ILE A 750 29.64 19.16 -28.74
C ILE A 750 29.29 19.53 -27.30
N TYR A 751 28.77 20.73 -27.08
CA TYR A 751 28.55 21.27 -25.73
C TYR A 751 27.37 22.23 -25.67
N VAL A 752 26.83 22.42 -24.48
CA VAL A 752 25.76 23.40 -24.21
C VAL A 752 26.40 24.77 -24.04
N LYS A 753 25.90 25.76 -24.78
CA LYS A 753 26.47 27.10 -24.86
C LYS A 753 25.45 28.15 -24.46
N LYS A 754 25.83 29.07 -23.57
CA LYS A 754 25.01 30.24 -23.26
C LYS A 754 24.86 31.14 -24.50
N SER A 755 23.63 31.50 -24.80
CA SER A 755 23.23 32.18 -26.04
C SER A 755 22.35 33.40 -25.75
N LYS A 756 22.47 34.44 -26.60
CA LYS A 756 21.61 35.63 -26.62
C LYS A 756 20.63 35.62 -27.81
N VAL A 757 20.43 34.46 -28.43
CA VAL A 757 19.52 34.29 -29.58
C VAL A 757 18.09 34.57 -29.15
N LYS A 758 17.49 35.63 -29.71
CA LYS A 758 16.13 36.07 -29.41
C LYS A 758 15.06 35.35 -30.23
N PHE A 759 15.42 34.91 -31.44
CA PHE A 759 14.50 34.26 -32.37
C PHE A 759 15.07 32.94 -32.86
N ILE A 760 14.21 31.94 -32.92
CA ILE A 760 14.48 30.60 -33.44
C ILE A 760 13.48 30.26 -34.54
N TYR A 761 13.91 29.42 -35.47
CA TYR A 761 13.27 29.16 -36.74
C TYR A 761 13.20 27.64 -37.00
N ASN A 762 12.14 27.18 -37.66
CA ASN A 762 12.06 25.81 -38.18
C ASN A 762 11.26 25.77 -39.49
N VAL A 763 11.64 24.87 -40.40
CA VAL A 763 11.04 24.66 -41.72
C VAL A 763 9.89 23.67 -41.62
N LEU A 764 8.72 24.05 -42.13
CA LEU A 764 7.53 23.21 -42.22
C LEU A 764 7.35 22.72 -43.66
N LEU A 765 7.27 21.40 -43.85
CA LEU A 765 6.80 20.77 -45.09
C LEU A 765 5.39 20.18 -44.86
N GLU A 766 4.72 19.76 -45.93
CA GLU A 766 3.41 19.09 -45.84
C GLU A 766 3.43 17.83 -44.97
N ASN A 767 4.50 17.04 -45.10
CA ASN A 767 4.74 15.83 -44.33
C ASN A 767 6.06 15.96 -43.56
N TYR A 768 6.09 15.44 -42.33
CA TYR A 768 7.31 15.37 -41.53
C TYR A 768 8.41 14.62 -42.31
N SER A 769 9.59 15.23 -42.38
CA SER A 769 10.68 14.81 -43.27
C SER A 769 12.02 15.10 -42.61
N LYS A 770 13.10 14.69 -43.29
CA LYS A 770 14.46 15.14 -42.99
C LYS A 770 14.85 16.29 -43.93
N MET A 771 15.72 17.18 -43.45
CA MET A 771 16.41 18.21 -44.21
C MET A 771 17.90 18.20 -43.89
N VAL A 772 18.73 18.83 -44.73
CA VAL A 772 20.17 18.96 -44.46
C VAL A 772 20.47 20.38 -43.98
N VAL A 773 21.04 20.49 -42.79
CA VAL A 773 21.39 21.75 -42.13
C VAL A 773 22.87 21.74 -41.81
N ASN A 774 23.64 22.56 -42.51
CA ASN A 774 25.08 22.68 -42.29
C ASN A 774 25.83 21.33 -42.37
N ASN A 775 25.44 20.46 -43.32
CA ASN A 775 25.83 19.05 -43.48
C ASN A 775 25.33 18.06 -42.42
N LEU A 776 24.59 18.48 -41.40
CA LEU A 776 23.82 17.58 -40.53
C LEU A 776 22.54 17.19 -41.25
N ILE A 777 22.16 15.91 -41.22
CA ILE A 777 20.79 15.51 -41.56
C ILE A 777 19.96 15.69 -40.28
N VAL A 778 18.88 16.46 -40.33
CA VAL A 778 18.03 16.82 -39.18
C VAL A 778 16.54 16.71 -39.53
N ASP A 779 15.63 16.85 -38.56
CA ASP A 779 14.19 16.82 -38.81
C ASP A 779 13.58 18.19 -39.18
N THR A 780 12.51 18.15 -39.96
CA THR A 780 11.64 19.31 -40.23
C THR A 780 10.58 19.45 -39.14
N LEU A 781 9.95 20.63 -39.00
CA LEU A 781 8.83 20.82 -38.09
C LEU A 781 7.70 19.79 -38.34
N HIS A 782 7.25 19.11 -37.28
CA HIS A 782 6.14 18.17 -37.38
C HIS A 782 4.81 18.90 -37.66
N PRO A 783 4.02 18.51 -38.71
CA PRO A 783 2.78 19.18 -39.08
C PRO A 783 1.73 19.26 -37.96
N GLU A 784 1.71 18.27 -37.06
CA GLU A 784 0.77 18.24 -35.93
C GLU A 784 1.15 19.11 -34.73
N SER A 785 2.32 19.76 -34.76
CA SER A 785 2.78 20.65 -33.68
C SER A 785 1.86 21.88 -33.53
N LYS A 786 1.76 22.44 -32.31
CA LYS A 786 0.89 23.60 -32.03
C LYS A 786 1.21 24.80 -32.94
N ILE A 787 2.49 25.01 -33.24
CA ILE A 787 2.94 26.10 -34.13
C ILE A 787 2.66 25.81 -35.61
N ALA A 788 2.85 24.57 -36.10
CA ALA A 788 2.46 24.20 -37.47
C ALA A 788 0.94 24.33 -37.68
N LYS A 789 0.13 23.88 -36.72
CA LYS A 789 -1.33 24.07 -36.71
C LYS A 789 -1.74 25.54 -36.71
N TYR A 790 -1.02 26.39 -35.96
CA TYR A 790 -1.25 27.83 -36.01
C TYR A 790 -0.93 28.42 -37.39
N TYR A 791 0.24 28.13 -37.97
CA TYR A 791 0.60 28.61 -39.32
C TYR A 791 -0.42 28.13 -40.37
N LYS A 792 -0.81 26.85 -40.35
CA LYS A 792 -1.83 26.28 -41.25
C LYS A 792 -3.17 27.01 -41.15
N LYS A 793 -3.61 27.40 -39.94
CA LYS A 793 -4.85 28.16 -39.72
C LYS A 793 -4.79 29.59 -40.31
N ASN A 794 -3.60 30.19 -40.39
CA ASN A 794 -3.41 31.59 -40.80
C ASN A 794 -2.77 31.72 -42.20
N GLY A 795 -3.05 30.76 -43.10
CA GLY A 795 -2.57 30.80 -44.49
C GLY A 795 -1.05 30.79 -44.60
N TYR A 796 -0.37 30.11 -43.67
CA TYR A 796 1.09 30.02 -43.52
C TYR A 796 1.83 31.34 -43.29
N LYS A 797 1.11 32.41 -42.95
CA LYS A 797 1.68 33.73 -42.62
C LYS A 797 1.72 33.95 -41.11
N LEU A 798 2.72 34.72 -40.66
CA LEU A 798 2.90 35.06 -39.25
C LEU A 798 2.21 36.38 -38.92
N ASP A 799 1.12 36.30 -38.17
CA ASP A 799 0.39 37.46 -37.68
C ASP A 799 1.15 38.20 -36.56
N LYS A 800 1.00 39.53 -36.49
CA LYS A 800 1.55 40.38 -35.42
C LYS A 800 0.90 40.03 -34.08
N ASP A 801 -0.41 39.79 -34.06
CA ASP A 801 -1.16 39.51 -32.83
C ASP A 801 -0.71 38.19 -32.17
N TYR A 802 -0.22 37.24 -32.95
CA TYR A 802 0.39 36.01 -32.44
C TYR A 802 1.81 36.22 -31.91
N GLN A 803 2.62 37.11 -32.50
CA GLN A 803 3.91 37.47 -31.91
C GLN A 803 3.73 38.11 -30.53
N GLU A 804 2.74 38.98 -30.36
CA GLU A 804 2.41 39.57 -29.05
C GLU A 804 1.81 38.55 -28.07
N SER A 805 0.95 37.65 -28.54
CA SER A 805 0.40 36.56 -27.73
C SER A 805 1.48 35.60 -27.22
N MET A 806 2.45 35.24 -28.08
CA MET A 806 3.61 34.43 -27.71
C MET A 806 4.54 35.17 -26.74
N LEU A 807 4.78 36.47 -26.94
CA LEU A 807 5.50 37.33 -25.98
C LEU A 807 4.82 37.33 -24.60
N LYS A 808 3.49 37.46 -24.56
CA LYS A 808 2.71 37.48 -23.32
C LYS A 808 2.76 36.13 -22.61
N MET A 809 2.63 35.03 -23.35
CA MET A 809 2.67 33.67 -22.81
C MET A 809 4.07 33.31 -22.27
N ALA A 810 5.13 33.60 -23.02
CA ALA A 810 6.52 33.44 -22.57
C ALA A 810 6.81 34.25 -21.31
N ARG A 811 6.54 35.57 -21.32
CA ARG A 811 6.74 36.44 -20.14
C ARG A 811 5.95 36.00 -18.90
N THR A 812 4.79 35.38 -19.08
CA THR A 812 3.99 34.84 -17.97
C THR A 812 4.66 33.61 -17.38
N TYR A 813 5.07 32.66 -18.23
CA TYR A 813 5.82 31.46 -17.85
C TYR A 813 7.14 31.79 -17.12
N TYR A 814 7.93 32.75 -17.62
CA TYR A 814 9.20 33.12 -16.99
C TYR A 814 9.04 33.97 -15.71
N LYS A 815 7.91 34.68 -15.54
CA LYS A 815 7.58 35.33 -14.25
C LYS A 815 7.27 34.32 -13.15
N SER A 816 6.71 33.16 -13.47
CA SER A 816 6.55 32.07 -12.49
C SER A 816 7.88 31.36 -12.18
N VAL A 817 8.72 31.11 -13.19
CA VAL A 817 10.01 30.41 -12.99
C VAL A 817 11.02 31.24 -12.17
N ASN A 818 11.20 32.53 -12.48
CA ASN A 818 12.18 33.39 -11.77
C ASN A 818 11.76 33.83 -10.36
N LYS A 819 10.56 33.43 -9.90
CA LYS A 819 10.08 33.68 -8.53
C LYS A 819 10.32 32.49 -7.59
N ILE A 820 10.90 31.41 -8.11
CA ILE A 820 11.22 30.16 -7.39
C ILE A 820 12.75 30.04 -7.15
N THR A 821 13.56 30.83 -7.88
CA THR A 821 15.03 30.87 -7.80
C THR A 821 15.58 32.11 -7.06
N LYS A 822 14.74 32.75 -6.23
CA LYS A 822 15.09 33.76 -5.23
C LYS A 822 14.35 33.42 -3.94
#